data_AF-A0A8J7JWX4-F1
#
_entry.id   AF-A0A8J7JWX4-F1
#
_cell.length_a   1.000
_cell.length_b   1.000
_cell.length_c   1.000
_cell.angle_alpha   90.00
_cell.angle_beta   90.00
_cell.angle_gamma   90.00
#
_symmetry.space_group_name_H-M   'P 1'
#
loop_
_entity.id
_entity.type
_entity.pdbx_description
1 polymer ?
#
loop_
_entity_poly.entity_id
_entity_poly.type
_entity_poly.pdbx_seq_one_letter_code
_entity_poly.pdbx_strand_id
1 'polypeptide(L)'
;MNADEVAQYVGLCLLSIYKFAKEGKIPAKKSGRNWEFNKQEVDIWKQQREQKKLNQSNHRNLGRNSRRPEGAMSVGEVATYLDISKPYVYKLAKEGKIPCCRTGRYWEFDKREIDLWKQQQALEETTRSEHRAIKGKRLRTEGTMSISEVAEYVGLSYPTVYKLAKQGKIPGEKSGHYWEFDRQEIDAWKQQREIESSLIAHQTFKELTVKSTTPRGYLKEIKFAESEAKLVLPRSACVSNGDRVQLGDSSAAVICKNGLAQIFPCYAVLETLQVGGLELEFLIKEITEPEEFEAYQALAEFHYRSRIPYGRKATLIVRNFHPIYPKIIGYIEIATSFYMNTARKAILDTQFKVDDIAWDRWDKETSRQYIHTIVRISRCVVYPEFRGLGLGQCLLKHAADFARNRWQMSGIKPYFLEISADMLKFVPFAQKAGMSFIGETEGNLKRVAKDMKYLLKNLDRVELGEIVKEESCGILDQQVARMRRAALLIEEQGWTIEELVERLEKLSHETVLRDFNLFHDIVSLPKPTYFQGLTLEAEDFLKRRIEEVAPKNGYISSPLNSEPINNKILLEKVSLTHVSRVRRTQQSHAIHQAFSISPDDISHKIIHNLSLTIEPGEVVLVTGSSGSGKTTFLDLLLNKEKIGLSGSIELPDNYRPGSFSAIRSQRALIEVLSRQDIRSTLHLMGLVGLSDAFVYLKRFEELSNGQQYRAKLAQLIASNYNVWIADEFCSTLDLVTANVVANRLQQIARQLKVVLIVASSQPESFAQALRPDKIIQLTTAWEHHVIPGSQFLESLPTRYSNFTVQSLGIAAKYLPLVRSGQKRSTARKGRLKFKQGLLLLSAKTGDFETVNVTGVRHTRFRCLTEEDAHEDGFTSLSELQKALLEHYPDLSADGWVTIVSFNTSCGKKR
;
A
#
# COMPACT_ATOMS: atom_id res chain seq x y z
N MET A 1 0.51 -9.50 -56.65
CA MET A 1 1.89 -9.06 -56.35
C MET A 1 2.34 -9.70 -55.05
N ASN A 2 3.60 -10.08 -54.93
CA ASN A 2 4.18 -10.53 -53.66
C ASN A 2 4.72 -9.33 -52.84
N ALA A 3 5.14 -9.56 -51.59
CA ALA A 3 5.59 -8.49 -50.70
C ALA A 3 6.82 -7.74 -51.22
N ASP A 4 7.75 -8.42 -51.91
CA ASP A 4 8.94 -7.83 -52.51
C ASP A 4 8.61 -6.93 -53.71
N GLU A 5 7.71 -7.39 -54.58
CA GLU A 5 7.20 -6.61 -55.71
C GLU A 5 6.48 -5.33 -55.23
N VAL A 6 5.69 -5.42 -54.16
CA VAL A 6 5.01 -4.25 -53.56
C VAL A 6 6.01 -3.31 -52.90
N ALA A 7 7.03 -3.84 -52.24
CA ALA A 7 8.10 -3.05 -51.62
C ALA A 7 8.83 -2.21 -52.67
N GLN A 8 9.22 -2.81 -53.80
CA GLN A 8 9.81 -2.09 -54.93
C GLN A 8 8.83 -1.10 -55.56
N TYR A 9 7.59 -1.51 -55.80
CA TYR A 9 6.59 -0.69 -56.49
C TYR A 9 6.17 0.58 -55.72
N VAL A 10 6.12 0.51 -54.39
CA VAL A 10 5.76 1.64 -53.52
C VAL A 10 6.98 2.34 -52.91
N GLY A 11 8.19 1.86 -53.20
CA GLY A 11 9.45 2.45 -52.73
C GLY A 11 9.61 2.37 -51.22
N LEU A 12 9.32 1.21 -50.62
CA LEU A 12 9.49 0.95 -49.18
C LEU A 12 10.31 -0.30 -48.92
N CYS A 13 10.92 -0.38 -47.74
CA CYS A 13 11.60 -1.60 -47.33
C CYS A 13 10.59 -2.73 -47.05
N LEU A 14 10.99 -3.97 -47.36
CA LEU A 14 10.16 -5.17 -47.24
C LEU A 14 9.55 -5.34 -45.84
N LEU A 15 10.33 -5.06 -44.78
CA LEU A 15 9.87 -5.10 -43.39
C LEU A 15 8.68 -4.17 -43.13
N SER A 16 8.63 -3.01 -43.78
CA SER A 16 7.51 -2.08 -43.66
C SER A 16 6.25 -2.61 -44.34
N ILE A 17 6.39 -3.30 -45.48
CA ILE A 17 5.26 -3.94 -46.17
C ILE A 17 4.67 -5.06 -45.32
N TYR A 18 5.51 -5.93 -44.73
CA TYR A 18 5.02 -6.97 -43.80
C TYR A 18 4.34 -6.37 -42.56
N LYS A 19 4.89 -5.30 -42.00
CA LYS A 19 4.28 -4.59 -40.87
C LYS A 19 2.92 -4.00 -41.25
N PHE A 20 2.83 -3.32 -42.39
CA PHE A 20 1.57 -2.74 -42.85
C PHE A 20 0.54 -3.81 -43.19
N ALA A 21 0.94 -4.93 -43.78
CA ALA A 21 0.02 -6.04 -44.08
C ALA A 21 -0.50 -6.66 -42.78
N LYS A 22 0.37 -6.90 -41.78
CA LYS A 22 -0.01 -7.45 -40.47
C LYS A 22 -0.93 -6.50 -39.69
N GLU A 23 -0.73 -5.19 -39.81
CA GLU A 23 -1.56 -4.16 -39.17
C GLU A 23 -2.83 -3.82 -39.98
N GLY A 24 -3.06 -4.47 -41.12
CA GLY A 24 -4.21 -4.21 -42.01
C GLY A 24 -4.18 -2.82 -42.66
N LYS A 25 -3.02 -2.16 -42.69
CA LYS A 25 -2.84 -0.80 -43.21
C LYS A 25 -2.67 -0.74 -44.72
N ILE A 26 -2.18 -1.81 -45.33
CA ILE A 26 -2.14 -2.00 -46.79
C ILE A 26 -3.01 -3.20 -47.14
N PRO A 27 -3.86 -3.13 -48.17
CA PRO A 27 -4.73 -4.24 -48.55
C PRO A 27 -3.91 -5.45 -49.01
N ALA A 28 -4.03 -6.55 -48.27
CA ALA A 28 -3.26 -7.77 -48.49
C ALA A 28 -4.03 -9.00 -47.98
N LYS A 29 -3.88 -10.14 -48.64
CA LYS A 29 -4.44 -11.44 -48.24
C LYS A 29 -3.30 -12.38 -47.83
N LYS A 30 -3.46 -13.06 -46.70
CA LYS A 30 -2.47 -14.03 -46.23
C LYS A 30 -2.74 -15.40 -46.86
N SER A 31 -1.77 -15.92 -47.59
CA SER A 31 -1.81 -17.22 -48.26
C SER A 31 -0.65 -18.07 -47.72
N GLY A 32 -0.95 -18.94 -46.74
CA GLY A 32 0.06 -19.71 -46.02
C GLY A 32 1.05 -18.83 -45.23
N ARG A 33 2.36 -18.94 -45.52
CA ARG A 33 3.43 -18.12 -44.92
C ARG A 33 3.67 -16.80 -45.65
N ASN A 34 3.05 -16.59 -46.81
CA ASN A 34 3.27 -15.43 -47.68
C ASN A 34 2.06 -14.47 -47.69
N TRP A 35 2.31 -13.23 -48.12
CA TRP A 35 1.27 -12.24 -48.35
C TRP A 35 1.12 -11.96 -49.84
N GLU A 36 -0.12 -11.97 -50.31
CA GLU A 36 -0.50 -11.64 -51.68
C GLU A 36 -1.25 -10.31 -51.69
N PHE A 37 -0.90 -9.46 -52.65
CA PHE A 37 -1.43 -8.10 -52.77
C PHE A 37 -2.09 -7.92 -54.13
N ASN A 38 -3.29 -7.34 -54.13
CA ASN A 38 -3.95 -6.92 -55.36
C ASN A 38 -3.38 -5.57 -55.82
N LYS A 39 -2.88 -5.51 -57.05
CA LYS A 39 -2.21 -4.31 -57.59
C LYS A 39 -3.13 -3.08 -57.61
N GLN A 40 -4.41 -3.25 -57.98
CA GLN A 40 -5.36 -2.13 -58.05
C GLN A 40 -5.63 -1.53 -56.66
N GLU A 41 -5.70 -2.38 -55.62
CA GLU A 41 -5.89 -1.92 -54.24
C GLU A 41 -4.63 -1.25 -53.68
N VAL A 42 -3.45 -1.73 -54.06
CA VAL A 42 -2.16 -1.12 -53.72
C VAL A 42 -1.99 0.25 -54.41
N ASP A 43 -2.49 0.41 -55.64
CA ASP A 43 -2.47 1.69 -56.37
C ASP A 43 -3.32 2.75 -55.65
N ILE A 44 -4.55 2.40 -55.27
CA ILE A 44 -5.44 3.28 -54.49
C ILE A 44 -4.78 3.66 -53.16
N TRP A 45 -4.17 2.69 -52.48
CA TRP A 45 -3.46 2.93 -51.23
C TRP A 45 -2.27 3.88 -51.39
N LYS A 46 -1.48 3.72 -52.46
CA LYS A 46 -0.33 4.58 -52.77
C LYS A 46 -0.77 6.03 -53.03
N GLN A 47 -1.83 6.24 -53.81
CA GLN A 47 -2.37 7.57 -54.10
C GLN A 47 -2.86 8.29 -52.83
N GLN A 48 -3.60 7.59 -51.96
CA GLN A 48 -4.06 8.16 -50.67
C GLN A 48 -2.89 8.58 -49.77
N ARG A 49 -1.79 7.83 -49.82
CA ARG A 49 -0.59 8.10 -49.04
C ARG A 49 0.18 9.32 -49.54
N GLU A 50 0.23 9.53 -50.86
CA GLU A 50 0.86 10.70 -51.48
C GLU A 50 0.06 11.98 -51.22
N GLN A 51 -1.28 11.92 -51.29
CA GLN A 51 -2.15 13.04 -50.90
C GLN A 51 -1.97 13.47 -49.43
N LYS A 52 -1.82 12.51 -48.50
CA LYS A 52 -1.52 12.82 -47.09
C LYS A 52 -0.18 13.53 -46.90
N LYS A 53 0.84 13.20 -47.70
CA LYS A 53 2.14 13.90 -47.66
C LYS A 53 2.03 15.32 -48.22
N LEU A 54 1.26 15.52 -49.29
CA LEU A 54 1.05 16.84 -49.89
C LEU A 54 0.36 17.81 -48.90
N ASN A 55 -0.68 17.33 -48.20
CA ASN A 55 -1.38 18.10 -47.16
C ASN A 55 -0.48 18.47 -45.97
N GLN A 56 0.49 17.60 -45.61
CA GLN A 56 1.47 17.92 -44.57
C GLN A 56 2.52 18.95 -45.00
N SER A 57 2.83 19.04 -46.31
CA SER A 57 3.80 20.01 -46.83
C SER A 57 3.24 21.43 -46.93
N ASN A 58 1.96 21.58 -47.31
CA ASN A 58 1.28 22.88 -47.39
C ASN A 58 1.11 23.56 -46.03
N HIS A 59 1.19 22.82 -44.92
CA HIS A 59 1.11 23.34 -43.56
C HIS A 59 2.43 23.91 -43.00
N ARG A 60 3.56 23.82 -43.72
CA ARG A 60 4.84 24.41 -43.26
C ARG A 60 5.05 25.88 -43.62
N ASN A 61 4.29 26.45 -44.56
CA ASN A 61 4.50 27.83 -45.04
C ASN A 61 3.61 28.92 -44.42
N LEU A 62 2.73 28.59 -43.47
CA LEU A 62 1.89 29.57 -42.77
C LEU A 62 2.42 29.81 -41.34
N GLY A 63 3.65 30.29 -41.27
CA GLY A 63 4.32 30.67 -40.03
C GLY A 63 4.69 32.14 -40.03
N ARG A 64 3.71 33.04 -39.93
CA ARG A 64 3.83 34.39 -39.34
C ARG A 64 2.50 35.15 -39.47
N ASN A 65 2.03 35.65 -38.33
CA ASN A 65 0.86 36.52 -38.10
C ASN A 65 -0.53 35.93 -38.36
N SER A 66 -1.35 35.85 -37.30
CA SER A 66 -2.60 36.61 -37.15
C SER A 66 -3.50 36.03 -36.05
N ARG A 67 -4.43 36.88 -35.61
CA ARG A 67 -5.47 36.68 -34.59
C ARG A 67 -6.27 35.38 -34.79
N ARG A 68 -6.88 34.86 -33.72
CA ARG A 68 -7.87 33.78 -33.77
C ARG A 68 -8.90 34.06 -34.87
N PRO A 69 -9.10 33.17 -35.85
CA PRO A 69 -10.16 33.33 -36.84
C PRO A 69 -11.54 33.28 -36.17
N GLU A 70 -12.45 34.17 -36.58
CA GLU A 70 -13.83 34.20 -36.09
C GLU A 70 -14.54 32.87 -36.39
N GLY A 71 -15.01 32.18 -35.34
CA GLY A 71 -15.72 30.90 -35.44
C GLY A 71 -14.95 29.66 -34.97
N ALA A 72 -13.69 29.81 -34.55
CA ALA A 72 -12.91 28.71 -33.97
C ALA A 72 -13.27 28.43 -32.51
N MET A 73 -13.66 27.20 -32.21
CA MET A 73 -13.97 26.67 -30.89
C MET A 73 -12.75 25.98 -30.26
N SER A 74 -12.64 26.03 -28.95
CA SER A 74 -11.67 25.28 -28.15
C SER A 74 -12.17 23.85 -27.83
N VAL A 75 -11.27 22.98 -27.38
CA VAL A 75 -11.63 21.62 -26.89
C VAL A 75 -12.75 21.66 -25.85
N GLY A 76 -12.76 22.68 -24.99
CA GLY A 76 -13.80 22.83 -23.97
C GLY A 76 -15.16 23.18 -24.55
N GLU A 77 -15.19 24.10 -25.51
CA GLU A 77 -16.42 24.51 -26.18
C GLU A 77 -16.98 23.39 -27.07
N VAL A 78 -16.13 22.62 -27.75
CA VAL A 78 -16.57 21.46 -28.54
C VAL A 78 -17.11 20.34 -27.65
N ALA A 79 -16.48 20.09 -26.51
CA ALA A 79 -16.98 19.12 -25.52
C ALA A 79 -18.39 19.47 -25.05
N THR A 80 -18.64 20.75 -24.76
CA THR A 80 -19.98 21.24 -24.39
C THR A 80 -20.95 21.19 -25.57
N TYR A 81 -20.51 21.56 -26.78
CA TYR A 81 -21.37 21.62 -27.96
C TYR A 81 -21.82 20.24 -28.48
N LEU A 82 -20.98 19.23 -28.33
CA LEU A 82 -21.26 17.84 -28.72
C LEU A 82 -21.75 16.97 -27.56
N ASP A 83 -21.88 17.54 -26.35
CA ASP A 83 -22.23 16.84 -25.11
C ASP A 83 -21.38 15.57 -24.84
N ILE A 84 -20.05 15.72 -24.97
CA ILE A 84 -19.08 14.64 -24.75
C ILE A 84 -17.92 15.12 -23.87
N SER A 85 -17.30 14.21 -23.11
CA SER A 85 -16.23 14.59 -22.18
C SER A 85 -14.99 15.19 -22.89
N LYS A 86 -14.37 16.22 -22.29
CA LYS A 86 -13.12 16.83 -22.81
C LYS A 86 -12.01 15.81 -23.12
N PRO A 87 -11.75 14.78 -22.28
CA PRO A 87 -10.77 13.72 -22.61
C PRO A 87 -11.11 12.95 -23.88
N TYR A 88 -12.40 12.75 -24.17
CA TYR A 88 -12.84 12.05 -25.37
C TYR A 88 -12.66 12.92 -26.62
N VAL A 89 -12.92 14.24 -26.54
CA VAL A 89 -12.60 15.18 -27.62
C VAL A 89 -11.09 15.20 -27.89
N TYR A 90 -10.24 15.19 -26.86
CA TYR A 90 -8.79 15.07 -27.02
C TYR A 90 -8.38 13.77 -27.72
N LYS A 91 -9.03 12.65 -27.38
CA LYS A 91 -8.80 11.35 -28.02
C LYS A 91 -9.19 11.40 -29.50
N LEU A 92 -10.38 11.93 -29.82
CA LEU A 92 -10.85 12.06 -31.20
C LEU A 92 -9.94 12.98 -32.02
N ALA A 93 -9.51 14.12 -31.47
CA ALA A 93 -8.60 15.06 -32.13
C ALA A 93 -7.22 14.41 -32.38
N LYS A 94 -6.67 13.70 -31.40
CA LYS A 94 -5.40 12.97 -31.53
C LYS A 94 -5.46 11.83 -32.54
N GLU A 95 -6.61 11.15 -32.63
CA GLU A 95 -6.87 10.07 -33.58
C GLU A 95 -7.30 10.59 -34.97
N GLY A 96 -7.47 11.90 -35.14
CA GLY A 96 -7.90 12.52 -36.40
C GLY A 96 -9.35 12.19 -36.79
N LYS A 97 -10.18 11.83 -35.80
CA LYS A 97 -11.57 11.38 -35.99
C LYS A 97 -12.61 12.48 -35.88
N ILE A 98 -12.20 13.68 -35.47
CA ILE A 98 -13.02 14.89 -35.41
C ILE A 98 -12.27 16.01 -36.17
N PRO A 99 -12.94 16.83 -36.99
CA PRO A 99 -12.30 17.93 -37.71
C PRO A 99 -11.70 18.93 -36.72
N CYS A 100 -10.40 19.13 -36.78
CA CYS A 100 -9.68 20.05 -35.92
C CYS A 100 -8.34 20.44 -36.51
N CYS A 101 -7.84 21.61 -36.11
CA CYS A 101 -6.50 22.08 -36.41
C CYS A 101 -5.68 22.20 -35.11
N ARG A 102 -4.37 21.96 -35.21
CA ARG A 102 -3.45 22.08 -34.07
C ARG A 102 -2.61 23.33 -34.22
N THR A 103 -2.95 24.36 -33.45
CA THR A 103 -2.22 25.63 -33.43
C THR A 103 -1.31 25.66 -32.19
N GLY A 104 -0.04 25.30 -32.38
CA GLY A 104 0.94 25.18 -31.29
C GLY A 104 0.60 24.08 -30.27
N ARG A 105 0.32 24.46 -29.01
CA ARG A 105 -0.04 23.53 -27.92
C ARG A 105 -1.55 23.27 -27.80
N TYR A 106 -2.38 23.95 -28.59
CA TYR A 106 -3.84 23.90 -28.47
C TYR A 106 -4.48 23.25 -29.71
N TRP A 107 -5.67 22.68 -29.50
CA TRP A 107 -6.54 22.21 -30.58
C TRP A 107 -7.66 23.24 -30.77
N GLU A 108 -7.86 23.65 -32.01
CA GLU A 108 -8.91 24.56 -32.45
C GLU A 108 -9.83 23.80 -33.43
N PHE A 109 -11.13 24.11 -33.39
CA PHE A 109 -12.16 23.38 -34.13
C PHE A 109 -13.06 24.40 -34.84
N ASP A 110 -13.22 24.30 -36.16
CA ASP A 110 -14.18 25.15 -36.86
C ASP A 110 -15.59 24.60 -36.62
N LYS A 111 -16.48 25.43 -36.07
CA LYS A 111 -17.86 25.03 -35.77
C LYS A 111 -18.59 24.47 -37.01
N ARG A 112 -18.36 25.04 -38.20
CA ARG A 112 -19.01 24.57 -39.45
C ARG A 112 -18.56 23.17 -39.84
N GLU A 113 -17.28 22.86 -39.63
CA GLU A 113 -16.76 21.51 -39.89
C GLU A 113 -17.27 20.50 -38.85
N ILE A 114 -17.41 20.92 -37.59
CA ILE A 114 -18.02 20.10 -36.54
C ILE A 114 -19.50 19.81 -36.86
N ASP A 115 -20.25 20.78 -37.37
CA ASP A 115 -21.65 20.60 -37.75
C ASP A 115 -21.81 19.58 -38.90
N LEU A 116 -20.98 19.70 -39.94
CA LEU A 116 -20.94 18.76 -41.06
C LEU A 116 -20.53 17.35 -40.62
N TRP A 117 -19.53 17.25 -39.73
CA TRP A 117 -19.09 15.99 -39.16
C TRP A 117 -20.18 15.34 -38.31
N LYS A 118 -20.92 16.13 -37.53
CA LYS A 118 -22.05 15.65 -36.72
C LYS A 118 -23.15 15.08 -37.61
N GLN A 119 -23.44 15.71 -38.75
CA GLN A 119 -24.40 15.19 -39.74
C GLN A 119 -23.91 13.90 -40.40
N GLN A 120 -22.61 13.79 -40.73
CA GLN A 120 -22.03 12.56 -41.28
C GLN A 120 -22.08 11.39 -40.28
N GLN A 121 -21.78 11.63 -38.99
CA GLN A 121 -21.87 10.59 -37.97
C GLN A 121 -23.31 10.09 -37.78
N ALA A 122 -24.31 10.97 -37.87
CA ALA A 122 -25.72 10.58 -37.83
C ALA A 122 -26.12 9.68 -39.04
N LEU A 123 -25.61 9.98 -40.24
CA LEU A 123 -25.81 9.11 -41.42
C LEU A 123 -25.11 7.75 -41.28
N GLU A 124 -23.90 7.71 -40.73
CA GLU A 124 -23.15 6.47 -40.47
C GLU A 124 -23.78 5.62 -39.36
N GLU A 125 -24.41 6.23 -38.36
CA GLU A 125 -25.19 5.52 -37.34
C GLU A 125 -26.47 4.89 -37.91
N THR A 126 -27.11 5.55 -38.87
CA THR A 126 -28.30 5.02 -39.56
C THR A 126 -27.93 3.77 -40.37
N THR A 127 -26.82 3.79 -41.11
CA THR A 127 -26.31 2.62 -41.86
C THR A 127 -25.72 1.52 -40.96
N ARG A 128 -25.18 1.86 -39.79
CA ARG A 128 -24.76 0.86 -38.77
C ARG A 128 -25.93 0.22 -38.04
N SER A 129 -27.07 0.91 -37.94
CA SER A 129 -28.30 0.35 -37.36
C SER A 129 -28.90 -0.75 -38.25
N GLU A 130 -28.87 -0.57 -39.57
CA GLU A 130 -29.28 -1.58 -40.55
C GLU A 130 -28.33 -2.79 -40.59
N HIS A 131 -27.02 -2.57 -40.44
CA HIS A 131 -26.04 -3.67 -40.37
C HIS A 131 -26.05 -4.44 -39.03
N ARG A 132 -26.51 -3.81 -37.93
CA ARG A 132 -26.75 -4.49 -36.64
C ARG A 132 -27.97 -5.41 -36.68
N ALA A 133 -28.94 -5.18 -37.56
CA ALA A 133 -30.14 -6.02 -37.69
C ALA A 133 -29.85 -7.41 -38.31
N ILE A 134 -28.72 -7.60 -38.99
CA ILE A 134 -28.43 -8.81 -39.78
C ILE A 134 -27.38 -9.74 -39.13
N LYS A 135 -26.60 -9.26 -38.15
CA LYS A 135 -25.58 -10.07 -37.45
C LYS A 135 -25.71 -9.94 -35.93
N GLY A 136 -26.66 -10.67 -35.35
CA GLY A 136 -26.74 -10.80 -33.88
C GLY A 136 -28.11 -11.12 -33.31
N LYS A 137 -28.92 -12.00 -33.93
CA LYS A 137 -30.00 -12.66 -33.19
C LYS A 137 -29.36 -13.67 -32.22
N ARG A 138 -28.99 -13.20 -31.03
CA ARG A 138 -28.93 -14.02 -29.82
C ARG A 138 -30.25 -13.74 -29.09
N LEU A 139 -31.03 -14.79 -28.84
CA LEU A 139 -32.25 -14.68 -28.06
C LEU A 139 -31.92 -14.06 -26.71
N ARG A 140 -32.40 -12.84 -26.45
CA ARG A 140 -32.47 -12.27 -25.10
C ARG A 140 -33.54 -13.07 -24.35
N THR A 141 -33.21 -13.56 -23.17
CA THR A 141 -34.22 -13.97 -22.19
C THR A 141 -35.04 -12.73 -21.81
N GLU A 142 -36.37 -12.85 -21.81
CA GLU A 142 -37.24 -11.79 -21.32
C GLU A 142 -36.88 -11.49 -19.85
N GLY A 143 -36.54 -10.24 -19.54
CA GLY A 143 -36.25 -9.79 -18.16
C GLY A 143 -34.83 -9.30 -17.88
N THR A 144 -33.86 -9.45 -18.79
CA THR A 144 -32.47 -9.00 -18.55
C THR A 144 -32.14 -7.63 -19.14
N MET A 145 -31.37 -6.83 -18.41
CA MET A 145 -30.88 -5.49 -18.75
C MET A 145 -29.35 -5.47 -18.92
N SER A 146 -28.84 -4.51 -19.69
CA SER A 146 -27.41 -4.19 -19.86
C SER A 146 -26.95 -3.09 -18.90
N ILE A 147 -25.63 -2.88 -18.74
CA ILE A 147 -25.09 -1.80 -17.87
C ILE A 147 -25.68 -0.43 -18.23
N SER A 148 -25.79 -0.12 -19.51
CA SER A 148 -26.30 1.18 -19.96
C SER A 148 -27.77 1.35 -19.60
N GLU A 149 -28.58 0.31 -19.77
CA GLU A 149 -29.99 0.30 -19.39
C GLU A 149 -30.16 0.40 -17.87
N VAL A 150 -29.30 -0.28 -17.08
CA VAL A 150 -29.32 -0.15 -15.61
C VAL A 150 -28.84 1.24 -15.15
N ALA A 151 -27.83 1.82 -15.80
CA ALA A 151 -27.36 3.17 -15.53
C ALA A 151 -28.46 4.21 -15.75
N GLU A 152 -29.20 4.09 -16.85
CA GLU A 152 -30.34 4.95 -17.14
C GLU A 152 -31.50 4.71 -16.16
N TYR A 153 -31.84 3.45 -15.89
CA TYR A 153 -32.96 3.08 -15.01
C TYR A 153 -32.76 3.45 -13.54
N VAL A 154 -31.52 3.40 -13.06
CA VAL A 154 -31.13 3.76 -11.68
C VAL A 154 -30.74 5.24 -11.57
N GLY A 155 -30.54 5.94 -12.70
CA GLY A 155 -30.12 7.34 -12.70
C GLY A 155 -28.66 7.55 -12.27
N LEU A 156 -27.77 6.59 -12.57
CA LEU A 156 -26.34 6.65 -12.25
C LEU A 156 -25.49 6.68 -13.52
N SER A 157 -24.31 7.29 -13.46
CA SER A 157 -23.40 7.26 -14.61
C SER A 157 -22.92 5.82 -14.93
N TYR A 158 -22.75 5.51 -16.21
CA TYR A 158 -22.23 4.21 -16.67
C TYR A 158 -20.96 3.76 -15.92
N PRO A 159 -19.92 4.61 -15.72
CA PRO A 159 -18.75 4.24 -14.92
C PRO A 159 -19.07 3.86 -13.48
N THR A 160 -20.06 4.50 -12.87
CA THR A 160 -20.51 4.21 -11.50
C THR A 160 -21.17 2.83 -11.44
N VAL A 161 -22.10 2.52 -12.35
CA VAL A 161 -22.77 1.22 -12.39
C VAL A 161 -21.77 0.10 -12.71
N TYR A 162 -20.86 0.31 -13.65
CA TYR A 162 -19.78 -0.64 -13.94
C TYR A 162 -18.91 -0.91 -12.72
N LYS A 163 -18.54 0.15 -11.97
CA LYS A 163 -17.74 0.03 -10.74
C LYS A 163 -18.51 -0.71 -9.65
N LEU A 164 -19.79 -0.42 -9.47
CA LEU A 164 -20.65 -1.10 -8.50
C LEU A 164 -20.81 -2.58 -8.86
N ALA A 165 -21.01 -2.92 -10.13
CA ALA A 165 -21.15 -4.29 -10.60
C ALA A 165 -19.86 -5.08 -10.35
N LYS A 166 -18.71 -4.51 -10.73
CA LYS A 166 -17.39 -5.10 -10.46
C LYS A 166 -17.10 -5.31 -8.98
N GLN A 167 -17.68 -4.50 -8.10
CA GLN A 167 -17.55 -4.61 -6.65
C GLN A 167 -18.63 -5.50 -6.00
N GLY A 168 -19.53 -6.10 -6.79
CA GLY A 168 -20.65 -6.90 -6.29
C GLY A 168 -21.71 -6.09 -5.54
N LYS A 169 -21.73 -4.76 -5.70
CA LYS A 169 -22.62 -3.83 -4.97
C LYS A 169 -23.96 -3.58 -5.66
N ILE A 170 -24.11 -4.02 -6.91
CA ILE A 170 -25.37 -4.03 -7.67
C ILE A 170 -25.50 -5.44 -8.25
N PRO A 171 -26.68 -6.09 -8.15
CA PRO A 171 -26.85 -7.49 -8.56
C PRO A 171 -26.75 -7.60 -10.08
N GLY A 172 -25.72 -8.29 -10.55
CA GLY A 172 -25.48 -8.55 -11.97
C GLY A 172 -24.46 -9.65 -12.15
N GLU A 173 -24.56 -10.36 -13.26
CA GLU A 173 -23.66 -11.46 -13.61
C GLU A 173 -22.80 -11.08 -14.80
N LYS A 174 -21.55 -11.58 -14.80
CA LYS A 174 -20.61 -11.33 -15.87
C LYS A 174 -20.61 -12.48 -16.87
N SER A 175 -21.34 -12.30 -17.97
CA SER A 175 -21.38 -13.25 -19.09
C SER A 175 -20.33 -12.87 -20.14
N GLY A 176 -19.17 -13.54 -20.08
CA GLY A 176 -18.03 -13.27 -20.96
C GLY A 176 -17.42 -11.87 -20.77
N HIS A 177 -17.55 -11.00 -21.79
CA HIS A 177 -17.05 -9.61 -21.75
C HIS A 177 -18.07 -8.58 -21.29
N TYR A 178 -19.33 -8.98 -21.05
CA TYR A 178 -20.44 -8.09 -20.74
C TYR A 178 -21.02 -8.41 -19.36
N TRP A 179 -21.75 -7.43 -18.82
CA TRP A 179 -22.56 -7.63 -17.62
C TRP A 179 -24.02 -7.70 -18.02
N GLU A 180 -24.72 -8.66 -17.44
CA GLU A 180 -26.16 -8.88 -17.58
C GLU A 180 -26.79 -8.70 -16.20
N PHE A 181 -27.94 -8.02 -16.14
CA PHE A 181 -28.63 -7.69 -14.90
C PHE A 181 -30.07 -8.17 -15.00
N ASP A 182 -30.55 -8.92 -14.03
CA ASP A 182 -31.97 -9.27 -14.00
C ASP A 182 -32.80 -8.06 -13.54
N ARG A 183 -33.86 -7.72 -14.27
CA ARG A 183 -34.69 -6.55 -13.96
C ARG A 183 -35.39 -6.66 -12.61
N GLN A 184 -35.85 -7.85 -12.21
CA GLN A 184 -36.48 -8.06 -10.91
C GLN A 184 -35.47 -7.90 -9.77
N GLU A 185 -34.22 -8.34 -9.96
CA GLU A 185 -33.15 -8.12 -8.98
C GLU A 185 -32.75 -6.64 -8.87
N ILE A 186 -32.72 -5.92 -10.00
CA ILE A 186 -32.45 -4.47 -10.02
C ILE A 186 -33.61 -3.69 -9.38
N ASP A 187 -34.85 -4.09 -9.62
CA ASP A 187 -36.04 -3.51 -8.97
C ASP A 187 -36.00 -3.73 -7.46
N ALA A 188 -35.69 -4.95 -7.01
CA ALA A 188 -35.52 -5.25 -5.59
C ALA A 188 -34.36 -4.47 -4.96
N TRP A 189 -33.23 -4.34 -5.67
CA TRP A 189 -32.07 -3.55 -5.21
C TRP A 189 -32.39 -2.05 -5.15
N LYS A 190 -33.16 -1.52 -6.11
CA LYS A 190 -33.59 -0.11 -6.14
C LYS A 190 -34.60 0.17 -5.02
N GLN A 191 -35.60 -0.69 -4.84
CA GLN A 191 -36.53 -0.61 -3.70
C GLN A 191 -35.80 -0.72 -2.36
N GLN A 192 -34.83 -1.62 -2.23
CA GLN A 192 -34.04 -1.74 -1.00
C GLN A 192 -33.24 -0.46 -0.71
N ARG A 193 -32.70 0.21 -1.73
CA ARG A 193 -32.03 1.51 -1.58
C ARG A 193 -32.98 2.66 -1.33
N GLU A 194 -34.15 2.68 -1.93
CA GLU A 194 -35.20 3.66 -1.65
C GLU A 194 -35.75 3.47 -0.22
N ILE A 195 -35.86 2.22 0.25
CA ILE A 195 -36.18 1.84 1.63
C ILE A 195 -35.03 2.22 2.58
N GLU A 196 -33.77 2.00 2.23
CA GLU A 196 -32.60 2.46 3.01
C GLU A 196 -32.53 3.99 3.06
N SER A 197 -32.80 4.68 1.96
CA SER A 197 -32.83 6.14 1.90
C SER A 197 -34.03 6.73 2.65
N SER A 198 -35.17 6.04 2.68
CA SER A 198 -36.36 6.45 3.45
C SER A 198 -36.27 6.07 4.93
N LEU A 199 -35.59 4.97 5.30
CA LEU A 199 -35.20 4.63 6.68
C LEU A 199 -34.16 5.62 7.25
N ILE A 200 -33.31 6.20 6.41
CA ILE A 200 -32.37 7.27 6.79
C ILE A 200 -33.07 8.64 6.86
N ALA A 201 -34.08 8.88 6.02
CA ALA A 201 -34.79 10.17 5.94
C ALA A 201 -35.68 10.49 7.16
N HIS A 202 -35.85 9.57 8.12
CA HIS A 202 -36.59 9.80 9.37
C HIS A 202 -35.70 9.68 10.62
N GLN A 203 -34.38 9.89 10.49
CA GLN A 203 -33.55 10.11 11.67
C GLN A 203 -33.74 11.52 12.21
N THR A 204 -34.53 11.67 13.27
CA THR A 204 -34.52 12.88 14.10
C THR A 204 -33.17 12.99 14.78
N PHE A 205 -32.33 13.90 14.28
CA PHE A 205 -31.08 14.25 14.93
C PHE A 205 -31.34 15.27 16.03
N LYS A 206 -30.73 15.05 17.20
CA LYS A 206 -30.72 16.03 18.28
C LYS A 206 -29.36 16.72 18.30
N GLU A 207 -29.38 18.05 18.23
CA GLU A 207 -28.17 18.84 18.48
C GLU A 207 -28.02 19.06 19.98
N LEU A 208 -26.84 18.71 20.50
CA LEU A 208 -26.52 18.81 21.91
C LEU A 208 -25.13 19.42 22.08
N THR A 209 -24.92 20.13 23.17
CA THR A 209 -23.62 20.72 23.52
C THR A 209 -22.91 19.83 24.53
N VAL A 210 -21.63 19.55 24.29
CA VAL A 210 -20.82 18.75 25.22
C VAL A 210 -20.51 19.57 26.46
N LYS A 211 -21.04 19.13 27.60
CA LYS A 211 -20.78 19.74 28.92
C LYS A 211 -19.43 19.34 29.48
N SER A 212 -19.13 18.04 29.45
CA SER A 212 -17.89 17.50 30.02
C SER A 212 -17.43 16.24 29.32
N THR A 213 -16.13 16.10 29.18
CA THR A 213 -15.44 14.91 28.67
C THR A 213 -14.54 14.35 29.76
N THR A 214 -14.79 13.12 30.21
CA THR A 214 -14.02 12.47 31.28
C THR A 214 -13.28 11.24 30.73
N PRO A 215 -11.93 11.24 30.71
CA PRO A 215 -11.17 10.08 30.28
C PRO A 215 -11.29 8.92 31.30
N ARG A 216 -11.40 7.69 30.79
CA ARG A 216 -11.41 6.45 31.58
C ARG A 216 -10.57 5.38 30.87
N GLY A 217 -9.28 5.36 31.17
CA GLY A 217 -8.32 4.42 30.55
C GLY A 217 -8.21 4.63 29.04
N TYR A 218 -8.66 3.64 28.26
CA TYR A 218 -8.69 3.64 26.80
C TYR A 218 -9.98 4.24 26.20
N LEU A 219 -11.00 4.50 27.03
CA LEU A 219 -12.25 5.14 26.64
C LEU A 219 -12.35 6.55 27.23
N LYS A 220 -13.38 7.28 26.80
CA LYS A 220 -13.84 8.52 27.43
C LYS A 220 -15.36 8.58 27.45
N GLU A 221 -15.89 9.19 28.51
CA GLU A 221 -17.32 9.44 28.67
C GLU A 221 -17.61 10.91 28.35
N ILE A 222 -18.68 11.14 27.59
CA ILE A 222 -19.18 12.46 27.20
C ILE A 222 -20.55 12.65 27.82
N LYS A 223 -20.74 13.81 28.45
CA LYS A 223 -22.02 14.27 28.99
C LYS A 223 -22.48 15.51 28.24
N PHE A 224 -23.77 15.60 27.99
CA PHE A 224 -24.38 16.73 27.30
C PHE A 224 -24.94 17.75 28.30
N ALA A 225 -25.09 19.01 27.89
CA ALA A 225 -25.61 20.07 28.76
C ALA A 225 -27.14 20.00 28.86
N GLU A 226 -27.78 19.65 27.76
CA GLU A 226 -29.22 19.64 27.55
C GLU A 226 -29.86 18.26 27.78
N SER A 227 -29.07 17.26 28.20
CA SER A 227 -29.53 15.88 28.39
C SER A 227 -28.69 15.11 29.42
N GLU A 228 -29.33 14.24 30.19
CA GLU A 228 -28.67 13.25 31.06
C GLU A 228 -28.00 12.12 30.27
N ALA A 229 -28.22 12.05 28.94
CA ALA A 229 -27.63 11.03 28.08
C ALA A 229 -26.10 11.04 28.16
N LYS A 230 -25.51 9.84 28.19
CA LYS A 230 -24.05 9.65 28.20
C LYS A 230 -23.62 8.85 26.98
N LEU A 231 -22.55 9.32 26.35
CA LEU A 231 -21.93 8.62 25.23
C LEU A 231 -20.52 8.17 25.62
N VAL A 232 -20.26 6.86 25.51
CA VAL A 232 -18.92 6.30 25.75
C VAL A 232 -18.25 6.06 24.41
N LEU A 233 -17.10 6.69 24.20
CA LEU A 233 -16.32 6.65 22.97
C LEU A 233 -14.87 6.23 23.23
N PRO A 234 -14.14 5.80 22.19
CA PRO A 234 -12.69 5.64 22.28
C PRO A 234 -12.02 6.94 22.70
N ARG A 235 -10.90 6.84 23.41
CA ARG A 235 -10.09 8.01 23.76
C ARG A 235 -9.64 8.82 22.53
N SER A 236 -9.55 8.16 21.36
CA SER A 236 -9.22 8.73 20.06
C SER A 236 -10.31 9.61 19.43
N ALA A 237 -11.56 9.53 19.88
CA ALA A 237 -12.65 10.32 19.30
C ALA A 237 -12.38 11.83 19.46
N CYS A 238 -12.55 12.63 18.42
CA CYS A 238 -12.17 14.04 18.42
C CYS A 238 -13.32 14.94 18.89
N VAL A 239 -13.52 15.00 20.21
CA VAL A 239 -14.60 15.77 20.85
C VAL A 239 -14.16 16.28 22.22
N SER A 240 -14.47 17.55 22.50
CA SER A 240 -14.11 18.33 23.68
C SER A 240 -15.32 19.03 24.28
N ASN A 241 -15.14 19.58 25.48
CA ASN A 241 -16.12 20.45 26.14
C ASN A 241 -16.43 21.66 25.25
N GLY A 242 -17.71 22.01 25.14
CA GLY A 242 -18.22 23.11 24.30
C GLY A 242 -18.49 22.74 22.84
N ASP A 243 -18.05 21.56 22.36
CA ASP A 243 -18.35 21.13 21.00
C ASP A 243 -19.87 20.87 20.84
N ARG A 244 -20.44 21.29 19.71
CA ARG A 244 -21.81 20.95 19.32
C ARG A 244 -21.81 19.62 18.58
N VAL A 245 -22.69 18.71 18.99
CA VAL A 245 -22.76 17.34 18.47
C VAL A 245 -24.16 17.06 17.94
N GLN A 246 -24.23 16.53 16.72
CA GLN A 246 -25.44 15.98 16.14
C GLN A 246 -25.54 14.50 16.53
N LEU A 247 -26.54 14.14 17.32
CA LEU A 247 -26.76 12.80 17.85
C LEU A 247 -27.97 12.15 17.15
N GLY A 248 -27.72 11.07 16.41
CA GLY A 248 -28.74 10.17 15.87
C GLY A 248 -28.86 8.89 16.70
N ASP A 249 -29.69 7.94 16.29
CA ASP A 249 -29.87 6.67 17.03
C ASP A 249 -28.69 5.71 16.92
N SER A 250 -28.03 5.70 15.76
CA SER A 250 -26.88 4.82 15.47
C SER A 250 -25.64 5.58 14.96
N SER A 251 -25.64 6.92 15.05
CA SER A 251 -24.56 7.78 14.56
C SER A 251 -24.38 9.02 15.44
N ALA A 252 -23.16 9.54 15.50
CA ALA A 252 -22.87 10.82 16.14
C ALA A 252 -21.74 11.55 15.41
N ALA A 253 -21.86 12.88 15.29
CA ALA A 253 -20.85 13.73 14.67
C ALA A 253 -20.75 15.10 15.34
N VAL A 254 -19.55 15.67 15.41
CA VAL A 254 -19.32 17.06 15.82
C VAL A 254 -19.62 17.98 14.64
N ILE A 255 -20.39 19.04 14.89
CA ILE A 255 -20.71 20.08 13.92
C ILE A 255 -19.52 21.05 13.83
N CYS A 256 -18.82 21.04 12.70
CA CYS A 256 -17.69 21.92 12.42
C CYS A 256 -18.08 22.99 11.38
N LYS A 257 -17.28 24.05 11.28
CA LYS A 257 -17.49 25.12 10.28
C LYS A 257 -17.43 24.60 8.84
N ASN A 258 -16.52 23.66 8.58
CA ASN A 258 -16.29 23.04 7.27
C ASN A 258 -16.84 21.59 7.20
N GLY A 259 -18.00 21.36 7.80
CA GLY A 259 -18.77 20.12 7.69
C GLY A 259 -18.85 19.28 8.96
N LEU A 260 -19.26 18.02 8.84
CA LEU A 260 -19.41 17.12 9.99
C LEU A 260 -18.13 16.29 10.23
N ALA A 261 -17.75 16.14 11.49
CA ALA A 261 -16.66 15.27 11.93
C ALA A 261 -17.25 14.08 12.70
N GLN A 262 -17.21 12.89 12.10
CA GLN A 262 -17.84 11.70 12.67
C GLN A 262 -17.10 11.22 13.92
N ILE A 263 -17.85 10.90 14.97
CA ILE A 263 -17.31 10.33 16.23
C ILE A 263 -17.92 8.96 16.56
N PHE A 264 -19.05 8.59 15.94
CA PHE A 264 -19.66 7.27 16.03
C PHE A 264 -20.38 6.89 14.72
N PRO A 265 -20.35 5.63 14.26
CA PRO A 265 -19.57 4.49 14.77
C PRO A 265 -18.05 4.73 14.79
N CYS A 266 -17.36 3.99 15.65
CA CYS A 266 -15.90 4.06 15.79
C CYS A 266 -15.23 3.68 14.48
N TYR A 267 -14.05 4.23 14.21
CA TYR A 267 -13.28 3.85 13.03
C TYR A 267 -12.82 2.40 13.13
N ALA A 268 -13.23 1.58 12.18
CA ALA A 268 -12.75 0.23 11.96
C ALA A 268 -12.82 -0.08 10.46
N VAL A 269 -11.73 -0.60 9.91
CA VAL A 269 -11.64 -1.00 8.49
C VAL A 269 -10.95 -2.35 8.42
N LEU A 270 -11.54 -3.28 7.67
CA LEU A 270 -10.93 -4.55 7.31
C LEU A 270 -10.02 -4.34 6.11
N GLU A 271 -8.76 -4.72 6.26
CA GLU A 271 -7.76 -4.65 5.21
C GLU A 271 -7.08 -6.01 5.07
N THR A 272 -6.65 -6.29 3.84
CA THR A 272 -6.01 -7.55 3.49
C THR A 272 -4.71 -7.24 2.77
N LEU A 273 -3.64 -7.87 3.23
CA LEU A 273 -2.32 -7.73 2.64
C LEU A 273 -1.88 -9.06 2.04
N GLN A 274 -1.70 -9.04 0.73
CA GLN A 274 -1.28 -10.20 -0.04
C GLN A 274 0.22 -10.12 -0.35
N VAL A 275 0.98 -11.12 0.09
CA VAL A 275 2.39 -11.28 -0.26
C VAL A 275 2.66 -12.73 -0.66
N GLY A 276 2.81 -12.95 -1.96
CA GLY A 276 2.86 -14.30 -2.50
C GLY A 276 1.54 -15.02 -2.23
N GLY A 277 1.62 -16.19 -1.59
CA GLY A 277 0.45 -16.98 -1.17
C GLY A 277 -0.05 -16.68 0.23
N LEU A 278 0.60 -15.73 0.92
CA LEU A 278 0.19 -15.31 2.24
C LEU A 278 -0.88 -14.23 2.13
N GLU A 279 -2.05 -14.51 2.69
CA GLU A 279 -3.15 -13.56 2.86
C GLU A 279 -3.28 -13.21 4.34
N LEU A 280 -2.87 -11.99 4.69
CA LEU A 280 -2.99 -11.46 6.04
C LEU A 280 -4.16 -10.50 6.11
N GLU A 281 -5.24 -10.94 6.77
CA GLU A 281 -6.36 -10.08 7.10
C GLU A 281 -6.15 -9.43 8.47
N PHE A 282 -6.40 -8.13 8.57
CA PHE A 282 -6.29 -7.39 9.83
C PHE A 282 -7.30 -6.25 9.88
N LEU A 283 -7.55 -5.76 11.10
CA LEU A 283 -8.39 -4.58 11.31
C LEU A 283 -7.51 -3.37 11.62
N ILE A 284 -7.75 -2.27 10.93
CA ILE A 284 -7.27 -0.96 11.36
C ILE A 284 -8.41 -0.26 12.07
N LYS A 285 -8.26 -0.05 13.37
CA LYS A 285 -9.34 0.47 14.21
C LYS A 285 -8.86 1.37 15.34
N GLU A 286 -9.79 2.12 15.92
CA GLU A 286 -9.62 2.74 17.23
C GLU A 286 -9.54 1.68 18.34
N ILE A 287 -8.86 1.99 19.44
CA ILE A 287 -8.75 1.09 20.60
C ILE A 287 -10.10 1.09 21.33
N THR A 288 -10.75 -0.07 21.41
CA THR A 288 -12.05 -0.22 22.06
C THR A 288 -12.04 -1.25 23.18
N GLU A 289 -10.95 -1.99 23.36
CA GLU A 289 -10.83 -3.07 24.35
C GLU A 289 -9.59 -2.90 25.24
N PRO A 290 -9.63 -3.43 26.48
CA PRO A 290 -8.50 -3.29 27.41
C PRO A 290 -7.26 -4.03 26.91
N GLU A 291 -7.42 -5.24 26.37
CA GLU A 291 -6.31 -6.05 25.84
C GLU A 291 -5.61 -5.37 24.65
N GLU A 292 -6.38 -4.64 23.83
CA GLU A 292 -5.84 -3.84 22.73
C GLU A 292 -4.99 -2.68 23.25
N PHE A 293 -5.42 -2.05 24.34
CA PHE A 293 -4.71 -0.95 24.97
C PHE A 293 -3.40 -1.40 25.61
N GLU A 294 -3.40 -2.52 26.34
CA GLU A 294 -2.20 -3.12 26.93
C GLU A 294 -1.18 -3.51 25.85
N ALA A 295 -1.64 -4.18 24.79
CA ALA A 295 -0.78 -4.55 23.67
C ALA A 295 -0.22 -3.33 22.92
N TYR A 296 -1.02 -2.26 22.78
CA TYR A 296 -0.54 -0.98 22.26
C TYR A 296 0.54 -0.37 23.16
N GLN A 297 0.37 -0.39 24.48
CA GLN A 297 1.36 0.15 25.42
C GLN A 297 2.69 -0.61 25.33
N ALA A 298 2.64 -1.95 25.32
CA ALA A 298 3.82 -2.79 25.12
C ALA A 298 4.51 -2.51 23.77
N LEU A 299 3.74 -2.33 22.70
CA LEU A 299 4.31 -1.99 21.39
C LEU A 299 4.90 -0.56 21.35
N ALA A 300 4.34 0.37 22.12
CA ALA A 300 4.82 1.74 22.21
C ALA A 300 6.18 1.85 22.94
N GLU A 301 6.55 0.88 23.77
CA GLU A 301 7.89 0.79 24.39
C GLU A 301 9.02 0.62 23.36
N PHE A 302 8.74 0.00 22.21
CA PHE A 302 9.69 -0.09 21.11
C PHE A 302 9.98 1.26 20.44
N HIS A 303 9.26 2.33 20.79
CA HIS A 303 9.52 3.67 20.27
C HIS A 303 10.59 4.39 21.11
N TYR A 304 11.77 4.59 20.52
CA TYR A 304 12.97 5.22 21.11
C TYR A 304 12.82 6.65 21.70
N ARG A 305 11.63 7.26 21.68
CA ARG A 305 11.36 8.56 22.31
C ARG A 305 10.15 8.47 23.25
N SER A 306 10.40 8.71 24.54
CA SER A 306 9.44 8.66 25.65
C SER A 306 8.66 9.97 25.90
N ARG A 307 8.87 11.03 25.11
CA ARG A 307 8.16 12.31 25.31
C ARG A 307 6.68 12.22 24.91
N ILE A 308 5.80 12.63 25.83
CA ILE A 308 4.35 12.73 25.62
C ILE A 308 4.07 13.86 24.61
N PRO A 309 3.34 13.62 23.50
CA PRO A 309 2.96 14.67 22.57
C PRO A 309 2.04 15.71 23.24
N TYR A 310 2.31 16.99 23.03
CA TYR A 310 1.45 18.09 23.48
C TYR A 310 0.20 18.20 22.60
N GLY A 311 -0.97 18.45 23.22
CA GLY A 311 -2.25 18.69 22.56
C GLY A 311 -3.12 17.44 22.34
N ARG A 312 -4.16 17.56 21.49
CA ARG A 312 -5.09 16.45 21.20
C ARG A 312 -4.36 15.34 20.45
N LYS A 313 -4.72 14.09 20.75
CA LYS A 313 -4.14 12.88 20.15
C LYS A 313 -5.25 11.86 19.85
N ALA A 314 -5.12 11.17 18.72
CA ALA A 314 -5.89 10.00 18.35
C ALA A 314 -4.94 8.86 17.95
N THR A 315 -5.22 7.64 18.40
CA THR A 315 -4.44 6.45 18.08
C THR A 315 -5.30 5.46 17.29
N LEU A 316 -4.76 4.95 16.18
CA LEU A 316 -5.28 3.80 15.46
C LEU A 316 -4.27 2.64 15.57
N ILE A 317 -4.79 1.42 15.68
CA ILE A 317 -4.02 0.18 15.85
C ILE A 317 -4.27 -0.77 14.67
N VAL A 318 -3.31 -1.67 14.42
CA VAL A 318 -3.44 -2.81 13.50
C VAL A 318 -3.65 -4.08 14.33
N ARG A 319 -4.89 -4.57 14.38
CA ARG A 319 -5.26 -5.80 15.07
C ARG A 319 -5.01 -7.02 14.18
N ASN A 320 -4.13 -7.91 14.64
CA ASN A 320 -3.71 -9.14 13.97
C ASN A 320 -4.45 -10.38 14.50
N PHE A 321 -4.73 -11.35 13.62
CA PHE A 321 -5.47 -12.57 13.97
C PHE A 321 -4.62 -13.84 13.85
N HIS A 322 -3.36 -13.70 13.46
CA HIS A 322 -2.43 -14.81 13.42
C HIS A 322 -2.07 -15.27 14.84
N PRO A 323 -2.16 -16.58 15.17
CA PRO A 323 -2.02 -17.09 16.54
C PRO A 323 -0.62 -16.97 17.13
N ILE A 324 0.42 -16.94 16.30
CA ILE A 324 1.83 -16.89 16.73
C ILE A 324 2.33 -15.45 16.99
N TYR A 325 1.72 -14.43 16.38
CA TYR A 325 2.20 -13.05 16.49
C TYR A 325 1.38 -12.25 17.51
N PRO A 326 1.91 -11.11 18.00
CA PRO A 326 1.18 -10.26 18.93
C PRO A 326 -0.20 -9.85 18.42
N LYS A 327 -1.11 -9.57 19.35
CA LYS A 327 -2.47 -9.09 19.05
C LYS A 327 -2.45 -7.80 18.23
N ILE A 328 -1.49 -6.92 18.49
CA ILE A 328 -1.28 -5.65 17.78
C ILE A 328 0.08 -5.68 17.10
N ILE A 329 0.09 -5.48 15.77
CA ILE A 329 1.32 -5.54 14.94
C ILE A 329 1.73 -4.16 14.39
N GLY A 330 1.00 -3.11 14.76
CA GLY A 330 1.32 -1.74 14.37
C GLY A 330 0.36 -0.73 14.98
N TYR A 331 0.77 0.54 15.01
CA TYR A 331 -0.10 1.65 15.39
C TYR A 331 0.36 2.95 14.75
N ILE A 332 -0.57 3.89 14.61
CA ILE A 332 -0.31 5.26 14.17
C ILE A 332 -1.00 6.25 15.10
N GLU A 333 -0.27 7.31 15.43
CA GLU A 333 -0.74 8.39 16.29
C GLU A 333 -0.85 9.67 15.49
N ILE A 334 -2.02 10.27 15.56
CA ILE A 334 -2.38 11.54 14.96
C ILE A 334 -2.49 12.54 16.10
N ALA A 335 -1.85 13.71 15.96
CA ALA A 335 -1.76 14.73 16.98
C ALA A 335 -1.93 16.12 16.38
N THR A 336 -2.21 17.10 17.24
CA THR A 336 -2.18 18.51 16.85
C THR A 336 -0.80 18.92 16.31
N SER A 337 -0.83 19.81 15.32
CA SER A 337 0.37 20.34 14.68
C SER A 337 1.12 21.32 15.60
N PHE A 338 2.45 21.35 15.50
CA PHE A 338 3.25 22.36 16.18
C PHE A 338 3.09 23.71 15.49
N TYR A 339 3.10 24.81 16.27
CA TYR A 339 2.97 26.18 15.73
C TYR A 339 4.07 26.53 14.72
N MET A 340 5.33 26.21 15.02
CA MET A 340 6.47 26.57 14.18
C MET A 340 6.98 25.37 13.37
N ASN A 341 6.93 25.48 12.03
CA ASN A 341 7.62 24.61 11.09
C ASN A 341 7.99 25.44 9.86
N THR A 342 9.29 25.56 9.56
CA THR A 342 9.83 26.36 8.45
C THR A 342 9.47 25.82 7.08
N ALA A 343 9.56 24.49 6.87
CA ALA A 343 9.16 23.85 5.62
C ALA A 343 7.68 24.10 5.31
N ARG A 344 6.84 23.95 6.33
CA ARG A 344 5.40 24.23 6.20
C ARG A 344 5.14 25.70 5.91
N LYS A 345 5.81 26.63 6.61
CA LYS A 345 5.69 28.06 6.34
C LYS A 345 6.00 28.37 4.87
N ALA A 346 7.11 27.85 4.33
CA ALA A 346 7.47 28.09 2.92
C ALA A 346 6.38 27.66 1.92
N ILE A 347 5.71 26.54 2.19
CA ILE A 347 4.60 26.06 1.34
C ILE A 347 3.35 26.93 1.50
N LEU A 348 2.93 27.22 2.73
CA LEU A 348 1.65 27.87 3.02
C LEU A 348 1.67 29.40 2.87
N ASP A 349 2.86 30.02 2.77
CA ASP A 349 3.04 31.48 2.71
C ASP A 349 2.67 32.07 1.34
N THR A 350 1.39 31.95 1.00
CA THR A 350 0.73 32.50 -0.18
C THR A 350 -0.78 32.52 0.07
N GLN A 351 -1.52 33.10 -0.87
CA GLN A 351 -2.97 33.09 -0.83
C GLN A 351 -3.54 31.66 -0.91
N PHE A 352 -4.44 31.35 0.02
CA PHE A 352 -5.22 30.11 0.09
C PHE A 352 -6.67 30.46 0.42
N LYS A 353 -7.62 29.77 -0.22
CA LYS A 353 -9.05 29.90 0.06
C LYS A 353 -9.78 28.60 -0.25
N VAL A 354 -10.39 28.00 0.77
CA VAL A 354 -11.26 26.82 0.69
C VAL A 354 -12.35 26.98 1.73
N ASP A 355 -13.61 26.81 1.33
CA ASP A 355 -14.78 27.09 2.17
C ASP A 355 -14.73 28.53 2.77
N ASP A 356 -15.04 28.67 4.06
CA ASP A 356 -14.96 29.91 4.83
C ASP A 356 -13.55 30.19 5.40
N ILE A 357 -12.55 29.41 4.99
CA ILE A 357 -11.17 29.52 5.49
C ILE A 357 -10.29 30.10 4.39
N ALA A 358 -9.70 31.26 4.67
CA ALA A 358 -8.81 31.95 3.75
C ALA A 358 -7.69 32.68 4.48
N TRP A 359 -6.54 32.81 3.81
CA TRP A 359 -5.44 33.67 4.22
C TRP A 359 -4.64 34.11 3.00
N ASP A 360 -3.95 35.24 3.10
CA ASP A 360 -3.08 35.75 2.02
C ASP A 360 -1.59 35.40 2.23
N ARG A 361 -1.18 35.21 3.49
CA ARG A 361 0.18 34.84 3.91
C ARG A 361 0.15 33.97 5.17
N TRP A 362 1.22 33.23 5.43
CA TRP A 362 1.32 32.34 6.60
C TRP A 362 2.20 32.95 7.69
N ASP A 363 1.67 33.99 8.33
CA ASP A 363 2.32 34.71 9.43
C ASP A 363 1.89 34.19 10.82
N LYS A 364 2.34 34.87 11.88
CA LYS A 364 2.08 34.44 13.27
C LYS A 364 0.60 34.55 13.64
N GLU A 365 -0.11 35.53 13.10
CA GLU A 365 -1.53 35.76 13.37
C GLU A 365 -2.38 34.71 12.65
N THR A 366 -2.14 34.54 11.35
CA THR A 366 -2.76 33.50 10.52
C THR A 366 -2.51 32.11 11.10
N SER A 367 -1.26 31.83 11.51
CA SER A 367 -0.94 30.55 12.14
C SER A 367 -1.69 30.36 13.47
N ARG A 368 -1.94 31.40 14.27
CA ARG A 368 -2.74 31.25 15.50
C ARG A 368 -4.18 30.90 15.19
N GLN A 369 -4.74 31.52 14.15
CA GLN A 369 -6.13 31.32 13.77
C GLN A 369 -6.37 29.96 13.07
N TYR A 370 -5.46 29.54 12.19
CA TYR A 370 -5.70 28.43 11.27
C TYR A 370 -4.77 27.22 11.46
N ILE A 371 -3.94 27.13 12.51
CA ILE A 371 -3.09 25.94 12.76
C ILE A 371 -3.90 24.63 12.83
N HIS A 372 -5.16 24.69 13.26
CA HIS A 372 -6.06 23.55 13.37
C HIS A 372 -6.51 22.98 12.02
N THR A 373 -6.26 23.70 10.91
CA THR A 373 -6.42 23.18 9.55
C THR A 373 -5.34 22.16 9.17
N ILE A 374 -4.33 21.98 10.02
CA ILE A 374 -3.24 21.03 9.80
C ILE A 374 -3.22 20.05 10.97
N VAL A 375 -3.14 18.77 10.64
CA VAL A 375 -2.95 17.70 11.63
C VAL A 375 -1.65 16.95 11.35
N ARG A 376 -1.01 16.41 12.38
CA ARG A 376 0.32 15.80 12.30
C ARG A 376 0.29 14.33 12.71
N ILE A 377 0.96 13.46 11.95
CA ILE A 377 1.32 12.13 12.42
C ILE A 377 2.49 12.27 13.39
N SER A 378 2.26 11.95 14.67
CA SER A 378 3.28 12.05 15.71
C SER A 378 4.13 10.80 15.82
N ARG A 379 3.55 9.62 15.57
CA ARG A 379 4.24 8.33 15.64
C ARG A 379 3.59 7.36 14.64
N CYS A 380 4.40 6.52 14.01
CA CYS A 380 3.96 5.39 13.20
C CYS A 380 4.92 4.24 13.46
N VAL A 381 4.42 3.14 14.02
CA VAL A 381 5.24 2.00 14.44
C VAL A 381 4.66 0.72 13.84
N VAL A 382 5.54 -0.11 13.30
CA VAL A 382 5.20 -1.43 12.75
C VAL A 382 6.11 -2.45 13.42
N TYR A 383 5.51 -3.56 13.84
CA TYR A 383 6.21 -4.67 14.47
C TYR A 383 7.32 -5.20 13.54
N PRO A 384 8.54 -5.46 14.04
CA PRO A 384 9.72 -5.71 13.21
C PRO A 384 9.54 -6.77 12.12
N GLU A 385 8.85 -7.85 12.43
CA GLU A 385 8.62 -9.02 11.58
C GLU A 385 7.76 -8.65 10.36
N PHE A 386 6.85 -7.68 10.51
CA PHE A 386 5.97 -7.20 9.44
C PHE A 386 6.51 -5.96 8.70
N ARG A 387 7.68 -5.43 9.09
CA ARG A 387 8.34 -4.35 8.35
C ARG A 387 8.68 -4.84 6.95
N GLY A 388 8.32 -4.05 5.95
CA GLY A 388 8.48 -4.43 4.54
C GLY A 388 7.22 -5.03 3.89
N LEU A 389 6.15 -5.29 4.64
CA LEU A 389 4.89 -5.72 4.02
C LEU A 389 4.08 -4.56 3.42
N GLY A 390 4.35 -3.33 3.85
CA GLY A 390 3.57 -2.15 3.45
C GLY A 390 2.59 -1.66 4.51
N LEU A 391 2.56 -2.29 5.70
CA LEU A 391 1.71 -1.86 6.82
C LEU A 391 1.88 -0.37 7.18
N GLY A 392 3.10 0.19 7.12
CA GLY A 392 3.30 1.61 7.36
C GLY A 392 2.60 2.51 6.34
N GLN A 393 2.57 2.11 5.06
CA GLN A 393 1.84 2.85 4.02
C GLN A 393 0.33 2.75 4.24
N CYS A 394 -0.14 1.54 4.59
CA CYS A 394 -1.54 1.29 4.94
C CYS A 394 -1.96 2.18 6.12
N LEU A 395 -1.21 2.16 7.24
CA LEU A 395 -1.45 3.02 8.39
C LEU A 395 -1.56 4.50 8.04
N LEU A 396 -0.67 5.02 7.17
CA LEU A 396 -0.71 6.43 6.74
C LEU A 396 -1.98 6.76 5.96
N LYS A 397 -2.38 5.88 5.04
CA LYS A 397 -3.63 6.02 4.28
C LYS A 397 -4.84 6.09 5.23
N HIS A 398 -4.93 5.19 6.20
CA HIS A 398 -6.02 5.20 7.17
C HIS A 398 -5.96 6.38 8.14
N ALA A 399 -4.76 6.87 8.48
CA ALA A 399 -4.61 8.09 9.25
C ALA A 399 -5.10 9.33 8.48
N ALA A 400 -4.86 9.41 7.17
CA ALA A 400 -5.42 10.46 6.32
C ALA A 400 -6.95 10.37 6.22
N ASP A 401 -7.50 9.15 6.08
CA ASP A 401 -8.95 8.94 6.05
C ASP A 401 -9.61 9.27 7.40
N PHE A 402 -8.99 8.91 8.51
CA PHE A 402 -9.43 9.29 9.85
C PHE A 402 -9.37 10.80 10.04
N ALA A 403 -8.25 11.43 9.66
CA ALA A 403 -8.08 12.88 9.75
C ALA A 403 -9.16 13.64 8.97
N ARG A 404 -9.41 13.23 7.71
CA ARG A 404 -10.41 13.87 6.84
C ARG A 404 -11.83 13.78 7.40
N ASN A 405 -12.20 12.63 7.96
CA ASN A 405 -13.59 12.33 8.28
C ASN A 405 -13.95 12.51 9.76
N ARG A 406 -12.96 12.47 10.66
CA ARG A 406 -13.17 12.36 12.12
C ARG A 406 -12.37 13.36 12.93
N TRP A 407 -11.23 13.82 12.44
CA TRP A 407 -10.45 14.81 13.15
C TRP A 407 -11.10 16.19 13.05
N GLN A 408 -11.21 16.85 14.20
CA GLN A 408 -11.50 18.28 14.30
C GLN A 408 -10.73 18.85 15.48
N MET A 409 -10.52 20.15 15.49
CA MET A 409 -10.09 20.89 16.67
C MET A 409 -10.71 22.27 16.62
N SER A 410 -11.33 22.71 17.72
CA SER A 410 -12.01 24.00 17.81
C SER A 410 -13.07 24.21 16.73
N GLY A 411 -13.80 23.15 16.36
CA GLY A 411 -14.86 23.20 15.35
C GLY A 411 -14.35 23.36 13.91
N ILE A 412 -13.07 23.05 13.64
CA ILE A 412 -12.46 23.09 12.30
C ILE A 412 -11.86 21.72 11.98
N LYS A 413 -12.18 21.19 10.79
CA LYS A 413 -11.57 19.99 10.23
C LYS A 413 -10.28 20.33 9.48
N PRO A 414 -9.31 19.42 9.43
CA PRO A 414 -8.03 19.68 8.78
C PRO A 414 -8.13 19.57 7.26
N TYR A 415 -7.42 20.45 6.55
CA TYR A 415 -7.17 20.37 5.11
C TYR A 415 -5.84 19.69 4.79
N PHE A 416 -4.90 19.65 5.74
CA PHE A 416 -3.56 19.12 5.52
C PHE A 416 -3.15 18.12 6.59
N LEU A 417 -2.42 17.08 6.16
CA LEU A 417 -1.76 16.09 7.01
C LEU A 417 -0.24 16.23 6.89
N GLU A 418 0.44 16.35 8.02
CA GLU A 418 1.89 16.50 8.14
C GLU A 418 2.52 15.26 8.77
N ILE A 419 3.71 14.86 8.31
CA ILE A 419 4.60 13.98 9.06
C ILE A 419 6.03 14.50 9.00
N SER A 420 6.69 14.55 10.16
CA SER A 420 8.07 15.03 10.32
C SER A 420 8.84 14.06 11.18
N ALA A 421 9.78 13.30 10.58
CA ALA A 421 10.52 12.26 11.30
C ALA A 421 11.91 12.00 10.70
N ASP A 422 12.88 11.71 11.57
CA ASP A 422 14.26 11.40 11.18
C ASP A 422 14.34 10.16 10.26
N MET A 423 13.52 9.14 10.52
CA MET A 423 13.50 7.89 9.76
C MET A 423 13.07 8.08 8.30
N LEU A 424 12.29 9.12 7.98
CA LEU A 424 11.82 9.39 6.62
C LEU A 424 12.95 9.78 5.65
N LYS A 425 14.15 10.10 6.17
CA LYS A 425 15.38 10.25 5.38
C LYS A 425 15.77 8.95 4.69
N PHE A 426 15.44 7.81 5.31
CA PHE A 426 15.95 6.51 4.95
C PHE A 426 14.84 5.59 4.41
N VAL A 427 13.60 5.76 4.87
CA VAL A 427 12.47 4.91 4.50
C VAL A 427 11.37 5.76 3.83
N PRO A 428 11.21 5.68 2.49
CA PRO A 428 10.28 6.53 1.75
C PRO A 428 8.82 6.02 1.82
N PHE A 429 8.35 5.57 2.99
CA PHE A 429 6.99 5.04 3.13
C PHE A 429 5.92 6.14 3.05
N ALA A 430 6.22 7.37 3.52
CA ALA A 430 5.31 8.50 3.41
C ALA A 430 5.03 8.89 1.95
N GLN A 431 6.07 8.92 1.12
CA GLN A 431 5.93 9.19 -0.30
C GLN A 431 5.10 8.12 -1.02
N LYS A 432 5.36 6.84 -0.70
CA LYS A 432 4.56 5.72 -1.24
C LYS A 432 3.10 5.74 -0.79
N ALA A 433 2.79 6.36 0.35
CA ALA A 433 1.43 6.58 0.85
C ALA A 433 0.73 7.80 0.22
N GLY A 434 1.40 8.54 -0.67
CA GLY A 434 0.85 9.70 -1.36
C GLY A 434 1.16 11.05 -0.70
N MET A 435 2.03 11.10 0.30
CA MET A 435 2.48 12.37 0.87
C MET A 435 3.64 12.95 0.05
N SER A 436 3.68 14.27 -0.09
CA SER A 436 4.71 14.98 -0.86
C SER A 436 5.75 15.61 0.07
N PHE A 437 7.03 15.54 -0.32
CA PHE A 437 8.11 16.18 0.44
C PHE A 437 8.02 17.71 0.30
N ILE A 438 8.09 18.42 1.42
CA ILE A 438 7.95 19.90 1.44
C ILE A 438 9.18 20.64 1.97
N GLY A 439 10.23 19.92 2.36
CA GLY A 439 11.46 20.50 2.91
C GLY A 439 11.84 19.93 4.27
N GLU A 440 12.77 20.61 4.93
CA GLU A 440 13.27 20.21 6.23
C GLU A 440 12.91 21.24 7.31
N THR A 441 12.67 20.76 8.53
CA THR A 441 12.55 21.66 9.69
C THR A 441 13.87 22.37 9.94
N GLU A 442 13.84 23.58 10.49
CA GLU A 442 15.03 24.41 10.80
C GLU A 442 16.09 23.72 11.70
N GLY A 443 15.72 22.66 12.41
CA GLY A 443 16.54 22.11 13.50
C GLY A 443 16.57 23.07 14.68
N ASN A 444 17.49 22.87 15.62
CA ASN A 444 17.67 23.81 16.74
C ASN A 444 19.12 24.19 17.01
N LEU A 445 20.12 23.66 16.29
CA LEU A 445 21.55 23.85 16.60
C LEU A 445 21.94 25.33 16.76
N LYS A 446 21.70 26.14 15.72
CA LYS A 446 22.05 27.58 15.71
C LYS A 446 21.32 28.36 16.81
N ARG A 447 20.07 27.98 17.10
CA ARG A 447 19.25 28.60 18.13
C ARG A 447 19.68 28.17 19.54
N VAL A 448 19.97 26.90 19.74
CA VAL A 448 20.44 26.34 21.01
C VAL A 448 21.79 26.94 21.36
N ALA A 449 22.78 26.96 20.46
CA ALA A 449 24.07 27.59 20.75
C ALA A 449 23.91 29.05 21.23
N LYS A 450 23.03 29.84 20.57
CA LYS A 450 22.73 31.23 20.95
C LYS A 450 21.93 31.35 22.25
N ASP A 451 20.85 30.59 22.40
CA ASP A 451 19.93 30.63 23.54
C ASP A 451 20.60 30.06 24.80
N MET A 452 21.42 29.00 24.67
CA MET A 452 22.13 28.36 25.78
C MET A 452 23.15 29.28 26.41
N LYS A 453 23.90 30.04 25.59
CA LYS A 453 24.87 31.02 26.08
C LYS A 453 24.20 32.10 26.94
N TYR A 454 22.97 32.51 26.60
CA TYR A 454 22.21 33.48 27.37
C TYR A 454 21.55 32.87 28.61
N LEU A 455 20.92 31.70 28.47
CA LEU A 455 20.17 31.04 29.54
C LEU A 455 21.07 30.48 30.64
N LEU A 456 22.20 29.84 30.30
CA LEU A 456 23.15 29.31 31.29
C LEU A 456 23.86 30.43 32.07
N LYS A 457 24.09 31.60 31.45
CA LYS A 457 24.63 32.78 32.15
C LYS A 457 23.66 33.42 33.13
N ASN A 458 22.37 33.09 33.04
CA ASN A 458 21.32 33.63 33.91
C ASN A 458 20.56 32.50 34.62
N LEU A 459 21.21 31.37 34.90
CA LEU A 459 20.59 30.15 35.42
C LEU A 459 19.71 30.43 36.65
N ASP A 460 20.29 31.09 37.66
CA ASP A 460 19.63 31.41 38.93
C ASP A 460 18.34 32.24 38.72
N ARG A 461 18.40 33.21 37.80
CA ARG A 461 17.27 34.11 37.48
C ARG A 461 16.17 33.41 36.69
N VAL A 462 16.50 32.37 35.93
CA VAL A 462 15.52 31.52 35.24
C VAL A 462 14.87 30.55 36.23
N GLU A 463 15.62 30.01 37.19
CA GLU A 463 15.10 29.16 38.26
C GLU A 463 14.18 29.91 39.23
N LEU A 464 14.48 31.18 39.49
CA LEU A 464 13.64 32.09 40.28
C LEU A 464 12.44 32.65 39.51
N GLY A 465 12.27 32.31 38.23
CA GLY A 465 11.14 32.76 37.39
C GLY A 465 11.19 34.24 36.96
N GLU A 466 12.29 34.95 37.20
CA GLU A 466 12.43 36.40 36.95
C GLU A 466 12.52 36.75 35.45
N ILE A 467 13.04 35.83 34.64
CA ILE A 467 13.28 36.04 33.20
C ILE A 467 12.16 35.43 32.35
N VAL A 468 11.40 34.48 32.92
CA VAL A 468 10.45 33.64 32.20
C VAL A 468 9.05 33.85 32.75
N LYS A 469 8.23 34.65 32.06
CA LYS A 469 6.80 34.79 32.39
C LYS A 469 6.00 33.61 31.85
N GLU A 470 5.10 33.06 32.69
CA GLU A 470 4.35 31.81 32.48
C GLU A 470 3.47 31.76 31.21
N GLU A 471 3.16 32.89 30.57
CA GLU A 471 2.18 32.97 29.47
C GLU A 471 2.67 32.39 28.12
N SER A 472 3.90 31.85 28.04
CA SER A 472 4.54 31.38 26.79
C SER A 472 4.75 29.85 26.73
N CYS A 473 3.78 29.06 27.21
CA CYS A 473 3.90 27.61 27.32
C CYS A 473 4.20 26.90 25.99
N GLY A 474 5.19 26.00 25.99
CA GLY A 474 5.53 25.09 24.88
C GLY A 474 6.96 25.20 24.35
N ILE A 475 7.38 26.37 23.85
CA ILE A 475 8.76 26.57 23.35
C ILE A 475 9.72 26.83 24.50
N LEU A 476 9.29 27.61 25.49
CA LEU A 476 10.11 27.90 26.67
C LEU A 476 10.34 26.66 27.52
N ASP A 477 9.32 25.83 27.75
CA ASP A 477 9.48 24.58 28.52
C ASP A 477 10.51 23.65 27.90
N GLN A 478 10.56 23.58 26.56
CA GLN A 478 11.57 22.82 25.84
C GLN A 478 12.96 23.46 25.94
N GLN A 479 13.06 24.79 25.94
CA GLN A 479 14.32 25.51 26.13
C GLN A 479 14.85 25.32 27.55
N VAL A 480 14.00 25.42 28.58
CA VAL A 480 14.33 25.19 29.98
C VAL A 480 14.74 23.73 30.23
N ALA A 481 14.00 22.76 29.67
CA ALA A 481 14.36 21.34 29.79
C ALA A 481 15.72 21.02 29.13
N ARG A 482 16.00 21.61 27.95
CA ARG A 482 17.30 21.47 27.27
C ARG A 482 18.42 22.14 28.07
N MET A 483 18.14 23.31 28.65
CA MET A 483 19.10 24.05 29.48
C MET A 483 19.45 23.28 30.74
N ARG A 484 18.46 22.76 31.49
CA ARG A 484 18.69 21.88 32.65
C ARG A 484 19.54 20.67 32.28
N ARG A 485 19.25 20.03 31.14
CA ARG A 485 20.01 18.86 30.70
C ARG A 485 21.46 19.20 30.37
N ALA A 486 21.69 20.38 29.81
CA ALA A 486 23.04 20.82 29.51
C ALA A 486 23.81 21.31 30.73
N ALA A 487 23.15 21.90 31.73
CA ALA A 487 23.76 22.23 33.01
C ALA A 487 24.27 20.96 33.71
N LEU A 488 23.44 19.91 33.74
CA LEU A 488 23.85 18.58 34.22
C LEU A 488 25.03 18.03 33.43
N LEU A 489 25.03 18.18 32.11
CA LEU A 489 26.13 17.68 31.27
C LEU A 489 27.44 18.45 31.50
N ILE A 490 27.37 19.76 31.72
CA ILE A 490 28.51 20.62 32.10
C ILE A 490 29.12 20.10 33.41
N GLU A 491 28.28 19.79 34.39
CA GLU A 491 28.69 19.25 35.69
C GLU A 491 29.29 17.84 35.57
N GLU A 492 28.61 16.92 34.86
CA GLU A 492 29.06 15.54 34.66
C GLU A 492 30.40 15.43 33.92
N GLN A 493 30.66 16.35 32.98
CA GLN A 493 31.85 16.31 32.12
C GLN A 493 32.94 17.31 32.53
N GLY A 494 32.69 18.15 33.54
CA GLY A 494 33.62 19.19 33.99
C GLY A 494 33.91 20.26 32.94
N TRP A 495 32.92 20.61 32.11
CA TRP A 495 33.09 21.58 31.02
C TRP A 495 32.78 23.01 31.45
N THR A 496 33.29 23.99 30.70
CA THR A 496 32.81 25.37 30.79
C THR A 496 31.63 25.62 29.83
N ILE A 497 30.88 26.71 30.04
CA ILE A 497 29.79 27.13 29.13
C ILE A 497 30.37 27.41 27.73
N GLU A 498 31.52 28.05 27.65
CA GLU A 498 32.22 28.36 26.41
C GLU A 498 32.63 27.09 25.64
N GLU A 499 33.17 26.09 26.34
CA GLU A 499 33.51 24.77 25.74
C GLU A 499 32.27 24.02 25.25
N LEU A 500 31.16 24.08 26.00
CA LEU A 500 29.89 23.50 25.57
C LEU A 500 29.40 24.15 24.25
N VAL A 501 29.45 25.48 24.16
CA VAL A 501 29.02 26.22 22.97
C VAL A 501 29.93 25.92 21.79
N GLU A 502 31.25 25.90 21.99
CA GLU A 502 32.21 25.56 20.93
C GLU A 502 31.98 24.15 20.38
N ARG A 503 31.69 23.16 21.24
CA ARG A 503 31.34 21.80 20.80
C ARG A 503 30.02 21.73 20.06
N LEU A 504 28.98 22.46 20.51
CA LEU A 504 27.69 22.56 19.82
C LEU A 504 27.82 23.24 18.44
N GLU A 505 28.70 24.23 18.31
CA GLU A 505 29.02 24.87 17.04
C GLU A 505 29.82 23.93 16.12
N LYS A 506 30.83 23.21 16.64
CA LYS A 506 31.55 22.17 15.88
C LYS A 506 30.64 21.06 15.38
N LEU A 507 29.66 20.63 16.18
CA LEU A 507 28.63 19.66 15.75
C LEU A 507 27.76 20.12 14.58
N SER A 508 27.70 21.42 14.31
CA SER A 508 27.02 21.96 13.13
C SER A 508 27.86 21.84 11.85
N HIS A 509 29.16 21.54 11.97
CA HIS A 509 30.14 21.49 10.89
C HIS A 509 30.83 20.12 10.72
N GLU A 510 31.05 19.37 11.80
CA GLU A 510 31.75 18.07 11.81
C GLU A 510 30.80 16.93 12.23
N THR A 511 30.71 15.89 11.40
CA THR A 511 29.84 14.70 11.62
C THR A 511 30.48 13.64 12.52
N VAL A 512 31.30 14.03 13.50
CA VAL A 512 31.99 13.07 14.37
C VAL A 512 31.06 12.67 15.54
N LEU A 513 30.74 11.39 15.60
CA LEU A 513 29.72 10.75 16.45
C LEU A 513 30.02 10.70 17.96
N ARG A 514 31.22 11.07 18.42
CA ARG A 514 31.58 10.97 19.85
C ARG A 514 30.78 11.92 20.74
N ASP A 515 30.60 13.16 20.29
CA ASP A 515 29.91 14.20 21.06
C ASP A 515 28.39 14.16 20.87
N PHE A 516 27.89 13.64 19.74
CA PHE A 516 26.44 13.63 19.47
C PHE A 516 25.64 12.84 20.51
N ASN A 517 26.19 11.74 21.04
CA ASN A 517 25.54 10.98 22.12
C ASN A 517 25.37 11.82 23.40
N LEU A 518 26.32 12.71 23.70
CA LEU A 518 26.27 13.61 24.86
C LEU A 518 25.21 14.71 24.64
N PHE A 519 25.04 15.17 23.39
CA PHE A 519 24.15 16.29 23.06
C PHE A 519 22.77 15.90 22.52
N HIS A 520 22.43 14.62 22.37
CA HIS A 520 21.21 14.17 21.69
C HIS A 520 19.90 14.65 22.35
N ASP A 521 19.93 14.97 23.65
CA ASP A 521 18.80 15.54 24.39
C ASP A 521 18.66 17.06 24.23
N ILE A 522 19.75 17.73 23.83
CA ILE A 522 19.91 19.18 23.71
C ILE A 522 19.70 19.61 22.25
N VAL A 523 20.24 18.83 21.31
CA VAL A 523 20.25 19.08 19.87
C VAL A 523 19.13 18.31 19.16
N SER A 524 18.55 18.94 18.14
CA SER A 524 17.55 18.42 17.23
C SER A 524 17.95 18.82 15.81
N LEU A 525 18.35 17.84 15.02
CA LEU A 525 18.70 18.05 13.62
C LEU A 525 17.47 18.34 12.76
N PRO A 526 17.65 18.98 11.59
CA PRO A 526 16.62 19.09 10.56
C PRO A 526 15.98 17.75 10.23
N LYS A 527 14.65 17.71 10.22
CA LYS A 527 13.84 16.53 9.91
C LYS A 527 13.17 16.75 8.56
N PRO A 528 13.16 15.74 7.66
CA PRO A 528 12.34 15.82 6.47
C PRO A 528 10.87 15.87 6.87
N THR A 529 10.15 16.78 6.25
CA THR A 529 8.72 16.98 6.42
C THR A 529 8.00 16.63 5.13
N TYR A 530 6.97 15.81 5.28
CA TYR A 530 6.05 15.46 4.21
C TYR A 530 4.65 15.99 4.53
N PHE A 531 3.92 16.32 3.48
CA PHE A 531 2.63 16.98 3.54
C PHE A 531 1.67 16.34 2.55
N GLN A 532 0.38 16.31 2.88
CA GLN A 532 -0.67 15.79 2.01
C GLN A 532 -1.92 16.63 2.15
N GLY A 533 -2.57 16.96 1.04
CA GLY A 533 -3.90 17.54 1.03
C GLY A 533 -4.96 16.49 1.34
N LEU A 534 -5.81 16.79 2.32
CA LEU A 534 -6.94 15.93 2.70
C LEU A 534 -8.18 16.19 1.84
N THR A 535 -8.27 17.34 1.18
CA THR A 535 -9.28 17.65 0.16
C THR A 535 -8.61 17.85 -1.21
N LEU A 536 -9.41 17.81 -2.29
CA LEU A 536 -8.89 17.99 -3.64
C LEU A 536 -8.27 19.38 -3.83
N GLU A 537 -8.92 20.41 -3.30
CA GLU A 537 -8.49 21.80 -3.34
C GLU A 537 -7.17 22.00 -2.60
N ALA A 538 -7.03 21.38 -1.42
CA ALA A 538 -5.81 21.43 -0.62
C ALA A 538 -4.66 20.67 -1.30
N GLU A 539 -4.94 19.54 -1.94
CA GLU A 539 -3.94 18.75 -2.68
C GLU A 539 -3.46 19.49 -3.95
N ASP A 540 -4.37 20.13 -4.68
CA ASP A 540 -4.03 20.92 -5.87
C ASP A 540 -3.26 22.19 -5.51
N PHE A 541 -3.60 22.83 -4.39
CA PHE A 541 -2.81 23.90 -3.81
C PHE A 541 -1.39 23.43 -3.47
N LEU A 542 -1.27 22.29 -2.78
CA LEU A 542 0.01 21.73 -2.36
C LEU A 542 0.92 21.43 -3.55
N LYS A 543 0.40 20.79 -4.60
CA LYS A 543 1.18 20.45 -5.81
C LYS A 543 1.77 21.68 -6.48
N ARG A 544 0.96 22.72 -6.71
CA ARG A 544 1.45 24.01 -7.25
C ARG A 544 2.57 24.58 -6.40
N ARG A 545 2.38 24.60 -5.08
CA ARG A 545 3.36 25.17 -4.15
C ARG A 545 4.67 24.39 -4.10
N ILE A 546 4.62 23.08 -4.23
CA ILE A 546 5.83 22.26 -4.32
C ILE A 546 6.60 22.56 -5.61
N GLU A 547 5.92 22.74 -6.74
CA GLU A 547 6.56 23.13 -8.00
C GLU A 547 7.19 24.53 -7.92
N GLU A 548 6.51 25.49 -7.28
CA GLU A 548 6.97 26.87 -7.12
C GLU A 548 8.13 27.02 -6.13
N VAL A 549 8.03 26.36 -4.96
CA VAL A 549 9.07 26.40 -3.92
C VAL A 549 10.26 25.52 -4.29
N ALA A 550 10.03 24.46 -5.08
CA ALA A 550 11.02 23.47 -5.48
C ALA A 550 11.89 22.97 -4.31
N PRO A 551 11.29 22.39 -3.25
CA PRO A 551 12.01 22.02 -2.04
C PRO A 551 13.10 21.00 -2.38
N LYS A 552 14.34 21.36 -2.10
CA LYS A 552 15.49 20.45 -2.29
C LYS A 552 15.50 19.42 -1.17
N ASN A 553 15.45 18.14 -1.54
CA ASN A 553 15.70 17.07 -0.59
C ASN A 553 17.20 16.93 -0.39
N GLY A 554 17.71 17.32 0.79
CA GLY A 554 19.12 17.17 1.15
C GLY A 554 19.55 15.70 1.31
N TYR A 555 18.58 14.77 1.35
CA TYR A 555 18.77 13.33 1.44
C TYR A 555 18.42 12.67 0.11
N ILE A 556 19.26 12.89 -0.90
CA ILE A 556 19.21 12.10 -2.13
C ILE A 556 19.67 10.68 -1.74
N SER A 557 18.74 9.72 -1.72
CA SER A 557 19.14 8.32 -1.77
C SER A 557 19.88 8.12 -3.08
N SER A 558 21.16 7.75 -3.03
CA SER A 558 21.82 7.21 -4.23
C SER A 558 20.94 6.07 -4.74
N PRO A 559 20.50 6.09 -6.01
CA PRO A 559 19.80 4.94 -6.56
C PRO A 559 20.68 3.71 -6.34
N LEU A 560 20.07 2.62 -5.88
CA LEU A 560 20.76 1.33 -5.86
C LEU A 560 21.18 1.06 -7.30
N ASN A 561 22.49 1.10 -7.55
CA ASN A 561 23.06 0.84 -8.85
C ASN A 561 23.83 -0.46 -8.75
N SER A 562 23.45 -1.42 -9.58
CA SER A 562 24.33 -2.52 -9.94
C SER A 562 24.46 -2.53 -11.46
N GLU A 563 25.55 -3.10 -11.94
CA GLU A 563 25.75 -3.32 -13.36
C GLU A 563 25.28 -4.76 -13.69
N PRO A 564 24.17 -4.93 -14.42
CA PRO A 564 23.64 -6.24 -14.78
C PRO A 564 24.65 -7.04 -15.59
N ILE A 565 24.50 -8.37 -15.62
CA ILE A 565 25.28 -9.19 -16.54
C ILE A 565 25.00 -8.78 -18.00
N ASN A 566 26.05 -8.68 -18.82
CA ASN A 566 25.96 -8.16 -20.19
C ASN A 566 25.43 -9.19 -21.21
N ASN A 567 25.43 -10.47 -20.85
CA ASN A 567 24.92 -11.57 -21.68
C ASN A 567 24.26 -12.64 -20.79
N LYS A 568 23.61 -13.64 -21.41
CA LYS A 568 23.00 -14.78 -20.72
C LYS A 568 24.06 -15.76 -20.20
N ILE A 569 23.74 -16.48 -19.14
CA ILE A 569 24.52 -17.64 -18.66
C ILE A 569 24.04 -18.87 -19.42
N LEU A 570 24.94 -19.61 -20.07
CA LEU A 570 24.60 -20.80 -20.86
C LEU A 570 25.29 -22.03 -20.29
N LEU A 571 24.51 -23.07 -20.01
CA LEU A 571 24.97 -24.40 -19.66
C LEU A 571 24.53 -25.34 -20.79
N GLU A 572 25.47 -26.04 -21.43
CA GLU A 572 25.15 -27.03 -22.45
C GLU A 572 25.66 -28.41 -22.04
N LYS A 573 24.72 -29.36 -21.91
CA LYS A 573 24.99 -30.77 -21.60
C LYS A 573 25.89 -30.98 -20.38
N VAL A 574 25.75 -30.10 -19.38
CA VAL A 574 26.61 -30.10 -18.19
C VAL A 574 26.35 -31.34 -17.35
N SER A 575 27.38 -32.13 -17.11
CA SER A 575 27.36 -33.23 -16.15
C SER A 575 28.45 -33.03 -15.10
N LEU A 576 28.08 -33.24 -13.84
CA LEU A 576 28.95 -33.04 -12.69
C LEU A 576 29.05 -34.34 -11.89
N THR A 577 30.27 -34.80 -11.67
CA THR A 577 30.58 -36.00 -10.89
C THR A 577 31.45 -35.63 -9.69
N HIS A 578 31.03 -35.99 -8.49
CA HIS A 578 31.84 -35.85 -7.29
C HIS A 578 32.75 -37.07 -7.12
N VAL A 579 34.04 -36.83 -6.96
CA VAL A 579 35.04 -37.89 -6.78
C VAL A 579 35.60 -37.80 -5.36
N SER A 580 35.47 -38.88 -4.60
CA SER A 580 35.98 -39.03 -3.23
C SER A 580 37.11 -40.05 -3.21
N ARG A 581 38.32 -39.62 -2.84
CA ARG A 581 39.45 -40.54 -2.61
C ARG A 581 39.19 -41.39 -1.38
N VAL A 582 39.26 -42.70 -1.53
CA VAL A 582 39.14 -43.62 -0.39
C VAL A 582 40.51 -43.73 0.28
N ARG A 583 40.61 -43.27 1.53
CA ARG A 583 41.83 -43.47 2.31
C ARG A 583 41.95 -44.95 2.68
N ARG A 584 43.05 -45.58 2.28
CA ARG A 584 43.36 -46.97 2.63
C ARG A 584 43.74 -47.08 4.11
N THR A 585 42.81 -47.56 4.91
CA THR A 585 42.96 -47.94 6.32
C THR A 585 42.64 -49.42 6.51
N GLN A 586 43.02 -50.02 7.65
CA GLN A 586 42.68 -51.41 7.98
C GLN A 586 41.17 -51.67 7.96
N GLN A 587 40.37 -50.69 8.43
CA GLN A 587 38.90 -50.76 8.39
C GLN A 587 38.37 -50.69 6.95
N SER A 588 38.89 -49.78 6.12
CA SER A 588 38.48 -49.73 4.69
C SER A 588 38.83 -51.04 3.97
N HIS A 589 39.97 -51.66 4.30
CA HIS A 589 40.40 -52.93 3.73
C HIS A 589 39.46 -54.09 4.11
N ALA A 590 38.99 -54.13 5.36
CA ALA A 590 37.98 -55.11 5.77
C ALA A 590 36.66 -54.94 5.00
N ILE A 591 36.23 -53.71 4.72
CA ILE A 591 35.06 -53.42 3.88
C ILE A 591 35.30 -53.86 2.43
N HIS A 592 36.49 -53.58 1.87
CA HIS A 592 36.88 -54.02 0.54
C HIS A 592 36.81 -55.56 0.40
N GLN A 593 37.31 -56.29 1.40
CA GLN A 593 37.22 -57.76 1.44
C GLN A 593 35.78 -58.25 1.60
N ALA A 594 35.00 -57.64 2.50
CA ALA A 594 33.62 -58.06 2.79
C ALA A 594 32.66 -57.88 1.60
N PHE A 595 32.84 -56.82 0.81
CA PHE A 595 31.95 -56.48 -0.32
C PHE A 595 32.58 -56.68 -1.70
N SER A 596 33.82 -57.18 -1.77
CA SER A 596 34.57 -57.38 -3.03
C SER A 596 34.64 -56.13 -3.92
N ILE A 597 34.77 -54.96 -3.32
CA ILE A 597 34.92 -53.68 -4.01
C ILE A 597 36.35 -53.17 -3.86
N SER A 598 36.96 -52.59 -4.91
CA SER A 598 38.29 -51.96 -4.81
C SER A 598 38.38 -50.62 -5.57
N PRO A 599 37.51 -49.63 -5.28
CA PRO A 599 37.68 -48.30 -5.83
C PRO A 599 38.80 -47.55 -5.09
N ASP A 600 39.83 -47.10 -5.81
CA ASP A 600 40.75 -46.06 -5.32
C ASP A 600 40.01 -44.71 -5.14
N ASP A 601 39.01 -44.50 -6.00
CA ASP A 601 38.13 -43.34 -6.00
C ASP A 601 36.67 -43.78 -6.08
N ILE A 602 35.82 -43.26 -5.18
CA ILE A 602 34.36 -43.38 -5.30
C ILE A 602 33.88 -42.17 -6.10
N SER A 603 33.30 -42.42 -7.27
CA SER A 603 32.66 -41.38 -8.07
C SER A 603 31.14 -41.47 -7.96
N HIS A 604 30.50 -40.34 -7.65
CA HIS A 604 29.05 -40.21 -7.57
C HIS A 604 28.61 -39.09 -8.50
N LYS A 605 27.83 -39.44 -9.54
CA LYS A 605 27.26 -38.45 -10.45
C LYS A 605 26.26 -37.60 -9.66
N ILE A 606 26.28 -36.28 -9.84
CA ILE A 606 25.38 -35.35 -9.13
C ILE A 606 24.39 -34.72 -10.11
N ILE A 607 24.87 -34.37 -11.31
CA ILE A 607 24.03 -33.83 -12.38
C ILE A 607 24.44 -34.54 -13.67
N HIS A 608 23.46 -34.87 -14.50
CA HIS A 608 23.69 -35.45 -15.80
C HIS A 608 23.02 -34.66 -16.92
N ASN A 609 23.81 -34.22 -17.90
CA ASN A 609 23.36 -33.66 -19.17
C ASN A 609 22.37 -32.47 -19.03
N LEU A 610 22.58 -31.61 -18.05
CA LEU A 610 21.75 -30.42 -17.81
C LEU A 610 22.07 -29.35 -18.85
N SER A 611 21.05 -28.90 -19.59
CA SER A 611 21.15 -27.75 -20.49
C SER A 611 20.19 -26.66 -20.01
N LEU A 612 20.72 -25.46 -19.80
CA LEU A 612 19.99 -24.34 -19.21
C LEU A 612 20.51 -23.01 -19.76
N THR A 613 19.60 -22.06 -19.93
CA THR A 613 19.95 -20.67 -20.19
C THR A 613 19.36 -19.79 -19.10
N ILE A 614 20.12 -18.85 -18.56
CA ILE A 614 19.64 -17.88 -17.56
C ILE A 614 19.86 -16.46 -18.09
N GLU A 615 18.77 -15.70 -18.22
CA GLU A 615 18.76 -14.34 -18.75
C GLU A 615 19.06 -13.28 -17.66
N PRO A 616 19.56 -12.09 -18.02
CA PRO A 616 19.77 -11.01 -17.07
C PRO A 616 18.47 -10.63 -16.32
N GLY A 617 18.54 -10.57 -14.98
CA GLY A 617 17.39 -10.26 -14.13
C GLY A 617 16.41 -11.42 -13.89
N GLU A 618 16.74 -12.62 -14.38
CA GLU A 618 15.94 -13.82 -14.19
C GLU A 618 16.06 -14.38 -12.76
N VAL A 619 14.94 -14.87 -12.23
CA VAL A 619 14.86 -15.55 -10.94
C VAL A 619 14.73 -17.06 -11.16
N VAL A 620 15.71 -17.83 -10.72
CA VAL A 620 15.77 -19.29 -10.86
C VAL A 620 15.66 -19.92 -9.49
N LEU A 621 14.78 -20.91 -9.34
CA LEU A 621 14.65 -21.69 -8.11
C LEU A 621 15.06 -23.15 -8.37
N VAL A 622 16.03 -23.63 -7.60
CA VAL A 622 16.52 -25.01 -7.59
C VAL A 622 15.86 -25.75 -6.43
N THR A 623 15.09 -26.78 -6.74
CA THR A 623 14.36 -27.57 -5.73
C THR A 623 14.70 -29.04 -5.82
N GLY A 624 14.52 -29.78 -4.73
CA GLY A 624 14.80 -31.21 -4.64
C GLY A 624 15.00 -31.68 -3.19
N SER A 625 14.95 -32.99 -2.98
CA SER A 625 15.20 -33.61 -1.67
C SER A 625 16.60 -33.33 -1.13
N SER A 626 16.82 -33.52 0.18
CA SER A 626 18.18 -33.44 0.73
C SER A 626 19.10 -34.45 0.04
N GLY A 627 20.34 -34.05 -0.26
CA GLY A 627 21.29 -34.88 -1.02
C GLY A 627 21.12 -34.88 -2.54
N SER A 628 20.13 -34.17 -3.11
CA SER A 628 19.90 -34.13 -4.56
C SER A 628 20.93 -33.34 -5.39
N GLY A 629 21.95 -32.75 -4.75
CA GLY A 629 23.01 -32.01 -5.46
C GLY A 629 22.83 -30.50 -5.61
N LYS A 630 21.81 -29.90 -4.98
CA LYS A 630 21.53 -28.45 -5.04
C LYS A 630 22.74 -27.59 -4.67
N THR A 631 23.33 -27.81 -3.50
CA THR A 631 24.52 -27.08 -3.03
C THR A 631 25.67 -27.25 -4.01
N THR A 632 25.89 -28.47 -4.52
CA THR A 632 26.95 -28.74 -5.49
C THR A 632 26.74 -28.01 -6.81
N PHE A 633 25.49 -27.86 -7.26
CA PHE A 633 25.11 -27.06 -8.43
C PHE A 633 25.36 -25.56 -8.20
N LEU A 634 24.98 -25.02 -7.04
CA LEU A 634 25.23 -23.62 -6.71
C LEU A 634 26.73 -23.31 -6.60
N ASP A 635 27.49 -24.20 -5.98
CA ASP A 635 28.95 -24.09 -5.89
C ASP A 635 29.64 -24.06 -7.25
N LEU A 636 29.10 -24.78 -8.24
CA LEU A 636 29.62 -24.78 -9.61
C LEU A 636 29.50 -23.37 -10.22
N LEU A 637 28.35 -22.72 -9.99
CA LEU A 637 28.12 -21.34 -10.46
C LEU A 637 28.93 -20.30 -9.66
N LEU A 638 29.24 -20.58 -8.39
CA LEU A 638 30.08 -19.70 -7.56
C LEU A 638 31.57 -19.78 -7.94
N ASN A 639 32.12 -21.00 -8.09
CA ASN A 639 33.57 -21.22 -8.17
C ASN A 639 34.10 -21.49 -9.59
N LYS A 640 33.25 -21.48 -10.62
CA LYS A 640 33.56 -21.61 -12.06
C LYS A 640 34.18 -22.94 -12.52
N GLU A 641 34.91 -23.66 -11.65
CA GLU A 641 35.61 -24.90 -11.99
C GLU A 641 35.45 -25.96 -10.89
N LYS A 642 35.15 -27.20 -11.29
CA LYS A 642 35.14 -28.38 -10.41
C LYS A 642 35.72 -29.59 -11.15
N ILE A 643 36.47 -30.41 -10.42
CA ILE A 643 36.92 -31.74 -10.88
C ILE A 643 35.67 -32.58 -11.17
N GLY A 644 35.65 -33.27 -12.32
CA GLY A 644 34.52 -34.12 -12.73
C GLY A 644 33.40 -33.38 -13.49
N LEU A 645 33.65 -32.15 -13.95
CA LEU A 645 32.77 -31.41 -14.86
C LEU A 645 32.96 -31.88 -16.31
N SER A 646 31.87 -32.07 -17.05
CA SER A 646 31.84 -32.28 -18.50
C SER A 646 30.71 -31.47 -19.13
N GLY A 647 30.79 -31.15 -20.42
CA GLY A 647 29.93 -30.17 -21.09
C GLY A 647 30.58 -28.78 -21.16
N SER A 648 29.81 -27.75 -21.49
CA SER A 648 30.29 -26.35 -21.56
C SER A 648 29.44 -25.42 -20.67
N ILE A 649 30.10 -24.45 -20.04
CA ILE A 649 29.48 -23.36 -19.29
C ILE A 649 30.03 -22.05 -19.83
N GLU A 650 29.18 -21.24 -20.46
CA GLU A 650 29.53 -19.90 -20.91
C GLU A 650 29.03 -18.87 -19.89
N LEU A 651 29.96 -18.13 -19.32
CA LEU A 651 29.69 -17.06 -18.36
C LEU A 651 29.99 -15.71 -19.01
N PRO A 652 29.18 -14.67 -18.74
CA PRO A 652 29.43 -13.32 -19.26
C PRO A 652 30.72 -12.69 -18.71
N ASP A 653 31.33 -11.76 -19.45
CA ASP A 653 32.63 -11.15 -19.06
C ASP A 653 32.58 -10.43 -17.71
N ASN A 654 31.45 -9.78 -17.41
CA ASN A 654 31.25 -9.04 -16.17
C ASN A 654 30.61 -9.89 -15.05
N TYR A 655 30.65 -11.23 -15.15
CA TYR A 655 30.07 -12.16 -14.18
C TYR A 655 30.73 -12.07 -12.79
N ARG A 656 29.96 -11.56 -11.81
CA ARG A 656 30.36 -11.35 -10.42
C ARG A 656 29.34 -12.01 -9.48
N PRO A 657 29.52 -13.32 -9.20
CA PRO A 657 28.61 -14.05 -8.33
C PRO A 657 28.86 -13.72 -6.86
N GLY A 658 27.78 -13.70 -6.07
CA GLY A 658 27.81 -13.49 -4.63
C GLY A 658 26.90 -14.46 -3.92
N SER A 659 27.34 -14.96 -2.77
CA SER A 659 26.55 -15.88 -1.94
C SER A 659 25.75 -15.16 -0.86
N PHE A 660 24.52 -15.63 -0.61
CA PHE A 660 23.66 -15.27 0.51
C PHE A 660 24.17 -15.91 1.81
N SER A 661 25.43 -15.64 2.16
CA SER A 661 26.10 -16.25 3.31
C SER A 661 26.00 -15.41 4.57
N ALA A 662 26.17 -16.03 5.73
CA ALA A 662 26.29 -15.32 7.01
C ALA A 662 27.45 -14.31 7.01
N ILE A 663 27.24 -13.17 7.66
CA ILE A 663 28.26 -12.14 7.83
C ILE A 663 29.21 -12.60 8.94
N ARG A 664 30.44 -12.97 8.58
CA ARG A 664 31.47 -13.40 9.54
C ARG A 664 32.26 -12.18 10.03
N SER A 665 31.68 -11.44 10.96
CA SER A 665 32.31 -10.26 11.57
C SER A 665 31.84 -10.07 13.00
N GLN A 666 32.77 -9.65 13.87
CA GLN A 666 32.49 -9.26 15.26
C GLN A 666 32.21 -7.75 15.41
N ARG A 667 32.14 -7.01 14.31
CA ARG A 667 31.76 -5.58 14.32
C ARG A 667 30.25 -5.41 14.28
N ALA A 668 29.78 -4.24 14.69
CA ALA A 668 28.36 -3.88 14.58
C ALA A 668 27.92 -3.89 13.10
N LEU A 669 26.66 -4.25 12.83
CA LEU A 669 26.16 -4.40 11.47
C LEU A 669 26.33 -3.13 10.64
N ILE A 670 26.14 -1.96 11.25
CA ILE A 670 26.34 -0.67 10.59
C ILE A 670 27.77 -0.46 10.13
N GLU A 671 28.78 -0.96 10.85
CA GLU A 671 30.19 -0.82 10.51
C GLU A 671 30.59 -1.79 9.38
N VAL A 672 29.93 -2.95 9.30
CA VAL A 672 30.20 -3.94 8.24
C VAL A 672 29.64 -3.48 6.90
N LEU A 673 28.46 -2.87 6.91
CA LEU A 673 27.78 -2.41 5.70
C LEU A 673 28.25 -1.02 5.23
N SER A 674 28.77 -0.17 6.13
CA SER A 674 29.21 1.19 5.81
C SER A 674 30.59 1.25 5.15
N ARG A 675 30.66 0.86 3.87
CA ARG A 675 31.93 0.95 3.11
C ARG A 675 32.30 2.37 2.68
N GLN A 676 31.36 3.32 2.63
CA GLN A 676 31.63 4.71 2.19
C GLN A 676 30.79 5.79 2.90
N ASP A 677 29.48 5.57 3.15
CA ASP A 677 28.58 6.57 3.74
C ASP A 677 27.50 5.93 4.66
N ILE A 678 27.31 6.51 5.84
CA ILE A 678 26.32 6.08 6.84
C ILE A 678 24.88 6.25 6.32
N ARG A 679 24.60 7.29 5.54
CA ARG A 679 23.24 7.58 5.07
C ARG A 679 22.77 6.54 4.07
N SER A 680 23.63 6.21 3.11
CA SER A 680 23.42 5.13 2.14
C SER A 680 23.22 3.77 2.83
N THR A 681 23.98 3.52 3.89
CA THR A 681 23.85 2.29 4.70
C THR A 681 22.51 2.23 5.43
N LEU A 682 22.11 3.30 6.11
CA LEU A 682 20.82 3.37 6.80
C LEU A 682 19.64 3.26 5.83
N HIS A 683 19.76 3.85 4.63
CA HIS A 683 18.78 3.68 3.56
C HIS A 683 18.66 2.21 3.14
N LEU A 684 19.79 1.55 2.87
CA LEU A 684 19.84 0.13 2.51
C LEU A 684 19.24 -0.75 3.60
N MET A 685 19.59 -0.53 4.87
CA MET A 685 19.02 -1.23 6.01
C MET A 685 17.51 -0.99 6.13
N GLY A 686 17.06 0.24 5.87
CA GLY A 686 15.64 0.57 5.81
C GLY A 686 14.89 -0.17 4.70
N LEU A 687 15.52 -0.27 3.53
CA LEU A 687 14.97 -0.95 2.35
C LEU A 687 14.76 -2.46 2.57
N VAL A 688 15.67 -3.11 3.30
CA VAL A 688 15.54 -4.52 3.68
C VAL A 688 14.68 -4.75 4.93
N GLY A 689 14.11 -3.71 5.53
CA GLY A 689 13.23 -3.81 6.70
C GLY A 689 13.95 -3.89 8.05
N LEU A 690 15.22 -3.52 8.12
CA LEU A 690 16.01 -3.37 9.35
C LEU A 690 15.98 -1.94 9.88
N SER A 691 14.81 -1.30 9.92
CA SER A 691 14.68 0.12 10.33
C SER A 691 14.68 0.35 11.85
N ASP A 692 15.61 -0.28 12.57
CA ASP A 692 15.68 -0.20 14.04
C ASP A 692 17.04 0.31 14.51
N ALA A 693 17.03 1.35 15.36
CA ALA A 693 18.26 1.97 15.85
C ALA A 693 19.14 0.96 16.61
N PHE A 694 18.55 0.10 17.42
CA PHE A 694 19.29 -0.90 18.19
C PHE A 694 19.87 -2.00 17.30
N VAL A 695 19.18 -2.36 16.22
CA VAL A 695 19.67 -3.38 15.27
C VAL A 695 20.92 -2.91 14.54
N TYR A 696 21.06 -1.60 14.27
CA TYR A 696 22.27 -1.05 13.63
C TYR A 696 23.54 -1.29 14.46
N LEU A 697 23.40 -1.28 15.78
CA LEU A 697 24.50 -1.37 16.74
C LEU A 697 24.83 -2.81 17.16
N LYS A 698 23.98 -3.79 16.80
CA LYS A 698 24.18 -5.20 17.11
C LYS A 698 25.17 -5.87 16.16
N ARG A 699 25.88 -6.89 16.65
CA ARG A 699 26.65 -7.85 15.84
C ARG A 699 25.71 -8.81 15.13
N PHE A 700 26.16 -9.37 14.01
CA PHE A 700 25.33 -10.29 13.21
C PHE A 700 24.80 -11.49 14.03
N GLU A 701 25.62 -12.04 14.91
CA GLU A 701 25.28 -13.18 15.78
C GLU A 701 24.24 -12.84 16.85
N GLU A 702 24.05 -11.55 17.19
CA GLU A 702 23.08 -11.06 18.19
C GLU A 702 21.69 -10.78 17.59
N LEU A 703 21.54 -10.97 16.28
CA LEU A 703 20.31 -10.74 15.54
C LEU A 703 19.42 -11.99 15.54
N SER A 704 18.11 -11.81 15.52
CA SER A 704 17.17 -12.92 15.29
C SER A 704 17.37 -13.50 13.88
N ASN A 705 16.93 -14.74 13.64
CA ASN A 705 17.05 -15.38 12.32
C ASN A 705 16.47 -14.49 11.20
N GLY A 706 15.26 -13.93 11.39
CA GLY A 706 14.67 -13.00 10.41
C GLY A 706 15.51 -11.74 10.16
N GLN A 707 16.09 -11.17 11.22
CA GLN A 707 17.00 -10.01 11.12
C GLN A 707 18.31 -10.38 10.40
N GLN A 708 18.87 -11.56 10.69
CA GLN A 708 20.05 -12.08 10.00
C GLN A 708 19.82 -12.24 8.51
N TYR A 709 18.68 -12.79 8.08
CA TYR A 709 18.34 -12.91 6.65
C TYR A 709 18.26 -11.55 5.96
N ARG A 710 17.64 -10.55 6.59
CA ARG A 710 17.59 -9.19 6.05
C ARG A 710 18.98 -8.53 6.03
N ALA A 711 19.84 -8.84 6.99
CA ALA A 711 21.23 -8.37 7.02
C ALA A 711 22.06 -9.00 5.89
N LYS A 712 21.90 -10.31 5.62
CA LYS A 712 22.50 -11.00 4.46
C LYS A 712 22.07 -10.36 3.14
N LEU A 713 20.79 -10.03 3.00
CA LEU A 713 20.26 -9.30 1.85
C LEU A 713 20.92 -7.93 1.69
N ALA A 714 21.04 -7.15 2.78
CA ALA A 714 21.74 -5.87 2.74
C ALA A 714 23.20 -6.03 2.31
N GLN A 715 23.91 -7.04 2.84
CA GLN A 715 25.29 -7.32 2.47
C GLN A 715 25.43 -7.64 0.98
N LEU A 716 24.54 -8.46 0.41
CA LEU A 716 24.57 -8.77 -1.03
C LEU A 716 24.43 -7.52 -1.88
N ILE A 717 23.46 -6.66 -1.55
CA ILE A 717 23.21 -5.41 -2.28
C ILE A 717 24.42 -4.47 -2.16
N ALA A 718 25.00 -4.35 -0.96
CA ALA A 718 26.18 -3.51 -0.70
C ALA A 718 27.45 -4.01 -1.43
N SER A 719 27.49 -5.28 -1.80
CA SER A 719 28.68 -5.92 -2.41
C SER A 719 28.73 -5.79 -3.94
N ASN A 720 27.73 -5.18 -4.58
CA ASN A 720 27.65 -4.95 -6.03
C ASN A 720 27.82 -6.23 -6.89
N TYR A 721 27.34 -7.37 -6.38
CA TYR A 721 27.25 -8.61 -7.15
C TYR A 721 26.11 -8.52 -8.17
N ASN A 722 26.31 -9.11 -9.35
CA ASN A 722 25.31 -9.14 -10.42
C ASN A 722 24.71 -10.53 -10.69
N VAL A 723 25.15 -11.53 -9.91
CA VAL A 723 24.50 -12.84 -9.77
C VAL A 723 24.43 -13.17 -8.28
N TRP A 724 23.22 -13.34 -7.74
CA TRP A 724 22.98 -13.64 -6.33
C TRP A 724 22.59 -15.09 -6.16
N ILE A 725 23.30 -15.80 -5.30
CA ILE A 725 23.12 -17.23 -5.08
C ILE A 725 22.77 -17.47 -3.62
N ALA A 726 21.62 -18.09 -3.34
CA ALA A 726 21.18 -18.40 -1.99
C ALA A 726 20.95 -19.90 -1.83
N ASP A 727 21.75 -20.54 -0.97
CA ASP A 727 21.55 -21.93 -0.58
C ASP A 727 20.72 -22.05 0.70
N GLU A 728 20.00 -23.17 0.85
CA GLU A 728 19.06 -23.45 1.95
C GLU A 728 18.14 -22.27 2.29
N PHE A 729 17.62 -21.59 1.26
CA PHE A 729 16.91 -20.34 1.46
C PHE A 729 15.61 -20.53 2.25
N CYS A 730 15.45 -19.69 3.28
CA CYS A 730 14.32 -19.63 4.19
C CYS A 730 14.03 -20.93 4.97
N SER A 731 14.97 -21.88 5.04
CA SER A 731 14.79 -23.17 5.73
C SER A 731 14.49 -23.06 7.23
N THR A 732 14.93 -21.97 7.86
CA THR A 732 14.81 -21.72 9.32
C THR A 732 13.82 -20.60 9.67
N LEU A 733 13.09 -20.07 8.69
CA LEU A 733 12.16 -18.96 8.89
C LEU A 733 10.71 -19.43 8.99
N ASP A 734 9.92 -18.72 9.78
CA ASP A 734 8.46 -18.84 9.76
C ASP A 734 7.88 -18.36 8.42
N LEU A 735 6.63 -18.76 8.15
CA LEU A 735 5.95 -18.49 6.87
C LEU A 735 5.90 -17.00 6.52
N VAL A 736 5.58 -16.13 7.48
CA VAL A 736 5.46 -14.69 7.21
C VAL A 736 6.83 -14.11 6.90
N THR A 737 7.83 -14.37 7.73
CA THR A 737 9.19 -13.85 7.53
C THR A 737 9.81 -14.37 6.23
N ALA A 738 9.60 -15.65 5.88
CA ALA A 738 10.05 -16.23 4.63
C ALA A 738 9.46 -15.49 3.41
N ASN A 739 8.14 -15.27 3.40
CA ASN A 739 7.48 -14.53 2.32
C ASN A 739 7.92 -13.06 2.26
N VAL A 740 8.15 -12.40 3.40
CA VAL A 740 8.69 -11.03 3.47
C VAL A 740 10.07 -10.96 2.81
N VAL A 741 10.98 -11.84 3.21
CA VAL A 741 12.36 -11.86 2.72
C VAL A 741 12.41 -12.23 1.25
N ALA A 742 11.67 -13.27 0.83
CA ALA A 742 11.61 -13.72 -0.56
C ALA A 742 11.04 -12.64 -1.49
N ASN A 743 9.92 -12.01 -1.12
CA ASN A 743 9.32 -10.94 -1.92
C ASN A 743 10.27 -9.73 -2.02
N ARG A 744 10.97 -9.37 -0.94
CA ARG A 744 11.94 -8.27 -0.99
C ARG A 744 13.16 -8.61 -1.83
N LEU A 745 13.75 -9.79 -1.65
CA LEU A 745 14.91 -10.26 -2.41
C LEU A 745 14.61 -10.24 -3.92
N GLN A 746 13.48 -10.80 -4.36
CA GLN A 746 13.13 -10.82 -5.79
C GLN A 746 12.80 -9.43 -6.34
N GLN A 747 12.10 -8.57 -5.58
CA GLN A 747 11.80 -7.21 -6.02
C GLN A 747 13.08 -6.42 -6.29
N ILE A 748 14.05 -6.52 -5.39
CA ILE A 748 15.32 -5.80 -5.51
C ILE A 748 16.15 -6.41 -6.64
N ALA A 749 16.25 -7.74 -6.73
CA ALA A 749 16.98 -8.42 -7.81
C ALA A 749 16.45 -7.98 -9.18
N ARG A 750 15.12 -7.95 -9.37
CA ARG A 750 14.49 -7.50 -10.61
C ARG A 750 14.68 -6.00 -10.87
N GLN A 751 14.56 -5.16 -9.85
CA GLN A 751 14.81 -3.72 -9.97
C GLN A 751 16.25 -3.44 -10.44
N LEU A 752 17.21 -4.21 -9.95
CA LEU A 752 18.62 -4.13 -10.28
C LEU A 752 19.02 -4.95 -11.51
N LYS A 753 18.08 -5.71 -12.09
CA LYS A 753 18.33 -6.71 -13.16
C LYS A 753 19.47 -7.67 -12.82
N VAL A 754 19.60 -8.02 -11.55
CA VAL A 754 20.54 -9.03 -11.06
C VAL A 754 19.90 -10.40 -11.21
N VAL A 755 20.68 -11.38 -11.69
CA VAL A 755 20.24 -12.78 -11.71
C VAL A 755 20.16 -13.29 -10.27
N LEU A 756 19.05 -13.95 -9.93
CA LEU A 756 18.84 -14.52 -8.60
C LEU A 756 18.65 -16.03 -8.72
N ILE A 757 19.50 -16.81 -8.07
CA ILE A 757 19.44 -18.27 -8.03
C ILE A 757 19.26 -18.71 -6.59
N VAL A 758 18.15 -19.37 -6.31
CA VAL A 758 17.76 -19.78 -4.96
C VAL A 758 17.66 -21.30 -4.91
N ALA A 759 18.24 -21.95 -3.91
CA ALA A 759 18.04 -23.37 -3.65
C ALA A 759 17.28 -23.59 -2.34
N SER A 760 16.31 -24.52 -2.36
CA SER A 760 15.60 -24.95 -1.16
C SER A 760 15.01 -26.35 -1.35
N SER A 761 14.85 -27.08 -0.24
CA SER A 761 14.11 -28.35 -0.20
C SER A 761 12.62 -28.17 0.09
N GLN A 762 12.19 -26.97 0.52
CA GLN A 762 10.82 -26.66 0.91
C GLN A 762 10.36 -25.32 0.28
N PRO A 763 10.36 -25.23 -1.06
CA PRO A 763 10.04 -23.99 -1.76
C PRO A 763 8.59 -23.53 -1.56
N GLU A 764 7.67 -24.41 -1.16
CA GLU A 764 6.23 -24.14 -1.04
C GLU A 764 5.95 -22.97 -0.10
N SER A 765 6.81 -22.77 0.91
CA SER A 765 6.67 -21.72 1.92
C SER A 765 6.88 -20.30 1.38
N PHE A 766 7.63 -20.11 0.29
CA PHE A 766 8.00 -18.77 -0.21
C PHE A 766 7.96 -18.63 -1.73
N ALA A 767 7.81 -19.70 -2.51
CA ALA A 767 7.92 -19.67 -3.97
C ALA A 767 6.95 -18.68 -4.61
N GLN A 768 5.72 -18.56 -4.09
CA GLN A 768 4.74 -17.59 -4.57
C GLN A 768 5.19 -16.14 -4.35
N ALA A 769 5.91 -15.86 -3.25
CA ALA A 769 6.50 -14.54 -2.98
C ALA A 769 7.77 -14.30 -3.80
N LEU A 770 8.58 -15.35 -4.02
CA LEU A 770 9.81 -15.30 -4.82
C LEU A 770 9.52 -15.09 -6.32
N ARG A 771 8.39 -15.63 -6.82
CA ARG A 771 7.98 -15.56 -8.23
C ARG A 771 9.12 -15.99 -9.18
N PRO A 772 9.60 -17.24 -9.09
CA PRO A 772 10.63 -17.73 -9.98
C PRO A 772 10.15 -17.72 -11.44
N ASP A 773 11.06 -17.42 -12.36
CA ASP A 773 10.84 -17.50 -13.81
C ASP A 773 11.11 -18.92 -14.33
N LYS A 774 12.08 -19.62 -13.71
CA LYS A 774 12.43 -21.02 -14.01
C LYS A 774 12.64 -21.83 -12.73
N ILE A 775 12.31 -23.12 -12.83
CA ILE A 775 12.51 -24.11 -11.78
C ILE A 775 13.43 -25.20 -12.29
N ILE A 776 14.45 -25.52 -11.51
CA ILE A 776 15.31 -26.69 -11.73
C ILE A 776 14.98 -27.69 -10.62
N GLN A 777 14.20 -28.70 -10.95
CA GLN A 777 13.86 -29.77 -10.02
C GLN A 777 14.87 -30.90 -10.16
N LEU A 778 15.68 -31.09 -9.12
CA LEU A 778 16.66 -32.17 -9.00
C LEU A 778 16.05 -33.30 -8.16
N THR A 779 15.77 -34.45 -8.79
CA THR A 779 15.23 -35.64 -8.10
C THR A 779 16.35 -36.59 -7.70
N THR A 780 17.19 -36.96 -8.67
CA THR A 780 18.32 -37.86 -8.50
C THR A 780 19.52 -37.38 -9.32
N ALA A 781 20.64 -38.09 -9.24
CA ALA A 781 21.88 -37.81 -9.96
C ALA A 781 21.75 -37.73 -11.50
N TRP A 782 20.73 -38.39 -12.07
CA TRP A 782 20.53 -38.51 -13.52
C TRP A 782 19.21 -37.92 -14.02
N GLU A 783 18.27 -37.62 -13.12
CA GLU A 783 16.95 -37.12 -13.47
C GLU A 783 16.78 -35.68 -12.94
N HIS A 784 16.49 -34.78 -13.87
CA HIS A 784 16.21 -33.39 -13.58
C HIS A 784 15.13 -32.87 -14.53
N HIS A 785 14.35 -31.90 -14.06
CA HIS A 785 13.36 -31.22 -14.87
C HIS A 785 13.56 -29.72 -14.80
N VAL A 786 13.56 -29.06 -15.97
CA VAL A 786 13.50 -27.60 -16.06
C VAL A 786 12.07 -27.22 -16.43
N ILE A 787 11.38 -26.56 -15.52
CA ILE A 787 9.97 -26.23 -15.65
C ILE A 787 9.82 -24.70 -15.62
N PRO A 788 8.94 -24.11 -16.45
CA PRO A 788 8.58 -22.70 -16.30
C PRO A 788 8.03 -22.41 -14.90
N GLY A 789 8.44 -21.29 -14.31
CA GLY A 789 8.02 -20.93 -12.96
C GLY A 789 6.50 -20.78 -12.80
N SER A 790 5.80 -20.28 -13.83
CA SER A 790 4.33 -20.19 -13.82
C SER A 790 3.65 -21.54 -13.63
N GLN A 791 4.11 -22.57 -14.35
CA GLN A 791 3.55 -23.93 -14.26
C GLN A 791 3.80 -24.54 -12.88
N PHE A 792 4.96 -24.29 -12.28
CA PHE A 792 5.24 -24.74 -10.92
C PHE A 792 4.35 -24.03 -9.90
N LEU A 793 4.18 -22.70 -10.00
CA LEU A 793 3.31 -21.96 -9.10
C LEU A 793 1.85 -22.39 -9.19
N GLU A 794 1.35 -22.76 -10.38
CA GLU A 794 0.01 -23.33 -10.57
C GLU A 794 -0.14 -24.72 -9.93
N SER A 795 0.95 -25.50 -9.85
CA SER A 795 0.95 -26.83 -9.21
C SER A 795 0.98 -26.78 -7.68
N LEU A 796 1.39 -25.64 -7.10
CA LEU A 796 1.42 -25.48 -5.64
C LEU A 796 -0.01 -25.46 -5.08
N PRO A 797 -0.27 -26.16 -3.96
CA PRO A 797 -1.59 -26.13 -3.35
C PRO A 797 -1.95 -24.69 -2.98
N THR A 798 -3.17 -24.27 -3.33
CA THR A 798 -3.80 -22.97 -2.98
C THR A 798 -4.08 -22.83 -1.48
N ARG A 799 -3.29 -23.46 -0.59
CA ARG A 799 -3.49 -23.33 0.86
C ARG A 799 -3.14 -21.92 1.29
N TYR A 800 -4.13 -21.05 1.22
CA TYR A 800 -4.15 -19.81 1.96
C TYR A 800 -4.10 -20.19 3.45
N SER A 801 -2.99 -19.91 4.12
CA SER A 801 -3.04 -19.76 5.58
C SER A 801 -3.86 -18.49 5.85
N ASN A 802 -5.18 -18.63 5.79
CA ASN A 802 -6.13 -17.55 6.04
C ASN A 802 -6.21 -17.32 7.53
N PHE A 803 -5.48 -16.30 7.98
CA PHE A 803 -5.63 -15.77 9.33
C PHE A 803 -6.73 -14.72 9.32
N THR A 804 -7.94 -15.18 9.06
CA THR A 804 -9.12 -14.32 8.92
C THR A 804 -9.73 -13.98 10.27
N VAL A 805 -10.29 -12.78 10.35
CA VAL A 805 -11.14 -12.38 11.46
C VAL A 805 -12.33 -13.33 11.51
N GLN A 806 -12.70 -13.76 12.72
CA GLN A 806 -13.94 -14.51 12.87
C GLN A 806 -15.11 -13.60 12.44
N SER A 807 -15.87 -14.03 11.45
CA SER A 807 -16.97 -13.25 10.90
C SER A 807 -18.28 -14.02 10.88
N LEU A 808 -19.39 -13.29 10.93
CA LEU A 808 -20.74 -13.83 10.85
C LEU A 808 -21.59 -12.95 9.92
N GLY A 809 -22.19 -13.58 8.90
CA GLY A 809 -23.11 -12.90 7.99
C GLY A 809 -24.39 -12.43 8.71
N ILE A 810 -24.82 -11.19 8.43
CA ILE A 810 -26.07 -10.61 8.92
C ILE A 810 -26.71 -9.73 7.83
N ALA A 811 -28.05 -9.57 7.83
CA ALA A 811 -28.67 -8.61 6.92
C ALA A 811 -28.32 -7.17 7.31
N ALA A 812 -28.05 -6.31 6.31
CA ALA A 812 -27.60 -4.93 6.52
C ALA A 812 -28.52 -4.13 7.46
N LYS A 813 -29.84 -4.36 7.40
CA LYS A 813 -30.85 -3.74 8.27
C LYS A 813 -30.63 -3.94 9.77
N TYR A 814 -29.91 -4.99 10.19
CA TYR A 814 -29.63 -5.26 11.60
C TYR A 814 -28.38 -4.56 12.13
N LEU A 815 -27.47 -4.09 11.26
CA LEU A 815 -26.24 -3.42 11.72
C LEU A 815 -26.55 -2.15 12.55
N PRO A 816 -27.51 -1.28 12.18
CA PRO A 816 -27.91 -0.15 13.03
C PRO A 816 -28.46 -0.56 14.39
N LEU A 817 -29.19 -1.68 14.48
CA LEU A 817 -29.73 -2.22 15.74
C LEU A 817 -28.63 -2.77 16.65
N VAL A 818 -27.57 -3.33 16.07
CA VAL A 818 -26.36 -3.71 16.81
C VAL A 818 -25.68 -2.45 17.34
N ARG A 819 -25.45 -1.43 16.49
CA ARG A 819 -24.82 -0.16 16.89
C ARG A 819 -25.54 0.56 18.03
N SER A 820 -26.87 0.53 18.02
CA SER A 820 -27.69 1.17 19.06
C SER A 820 -27.73 0.36 20.36
N GLY A 821 -27.23 -0.88 20.36
CA GLY A 821 -27.30 -1.82 21.48
C GLY A 821 -28.68 -2.45 21.67
N GLN A 822 -29.61 -2.22 20.75
CA GLN A 822 -30.94 -2.86 20.77
C GLN A 822 -30.83 -4.36 20.46
N LYS A 823 -29.88 -4.73 19.60
CA LYS A 823 -29.56 -6.12 19.26
C LYS A 823 -28.26 -6.54 19.94
N ARG A 824 -28.36 -7.50 20.87
CA ARG A 824 -27.27 -8.01 21.74
C ARG A 824 -27.00 -9.50 21.55
N SER A 825 -27.81 -10.20 20.79
CA SER A 825 -27.56 -11.59 20.43
C SER A 825 -27.93 -11.87 18.97
N THR A 826 -27.52 -13.04 18.47
CA THR A 826 -28.05 -13.56 17.21
C THR A 826 -28.13 -15.09 17.20
N ALA A 827 -29.25 -15.62 16.73
CA ALA A 827 -29.55 -17.03 16.60
C ALA A 827 -29.15 -17.58 15.22
N ARG A 828 -28.55 -18.77 15.18
CA ARG A 828 -28.12 -19.46 13.95
C ARG A 828 -28.44 -20.96 14.02
N LYS A 829 -28.86 -21.55 12.89
CA LYS A 829 -29.10 -22.99 12.78
C LYS A 829 -27.81 -23.78 13.05
N GLY A 830 -27.94 -24.89 13.78
CA GLY A 830 -26.88 -25.84 14.09
C GLY A 830 -26.14 -25.57 15.41
N ARG A 831 -25.11 -26.38 15.69
CA ARG A 831 -24.19 -26.22 16.85
C ARG A 831 -22.89 -25.59 16.38
N LEU A 832 -22.92 -24.28 16.18
CA LEU A 832 -21.78 -23.52 15.66
C LEU A 832 -20.81 -23.18 16.80
N LYS A 833 -19.53 -23.50 16.64
CA LYS A 833 -18.52 -23.15 17.65
C LYS A 833 -17.96 -21.76 17.37
N PHE A 834 -18.19 -20.82 18.29
CA PHE A 834 -17.55 -19.50 18.27
C PHE A 834 -16.60 -19.36 19.47
N LYS A 835 -15.48 -18.65 19.29
CA LYS A 835 -14.62 -18.26 20.42
C LYS A 835 -15.21 -16.97 21.02
N GLN A 836 -15.08 -16.82 22.34
CA GLN A 836 -15.32 -15.53 22.98
C GLN A 836 -14.25 -14.53 22.51
N GLY A 837 -14.61 -13.25 22.42
CA GLY A 837 -13.76 -12.20 21.86
C GLY A 837 -14.34 -11.54 20.62
N LEU A 838 -13.47 -10.85 19.88
CA LEU A 838 -13.85 -10.03 18.72
C LEU A 838 -14.48 -10.85 17.58
N LEU A 839 -15.66 -10.42 17.14
CA LEU A 839 -16.41 -10.97 16.00
C LEU A 839 -16.82 -9.86 15.03
N LEU A 840 -16.70 -10.13 13.74
CA LEU A 840 -17.10 -9.24 12.65
C LEU A 840 -18.51 -9.60 12.15
N LEU A 841 -19.52 -8.81 12.48
CA LEU A 841 -20.87 -8.97 11.92
C LEU A 841 -20.91 -8.28 10.55
N SER A 842 -20.98 -9.06 9.46
CA SER A 842 -20.80 -8.56 8.10
C SER A 842 -22.07 -8.68 7.26
N ALA A 843 -22.43 -7.61 6.57
CA ALA A 843 -23.50 -7.61 5.58
C ALA A 843 -22.97 -7.97 4.19
N LYS A 844 -23.86 -8.51 3.34
CA LYS A 844 -23.54 -8.79 1.92
C LYS A 844 -23.12 -7.53 1.15
N THR A 845 -23.53 -6.34 1.59
CA THR A 845 -23.14 -5.03 1.03
C THR A 845 -21.66 -4.69 1.26
N GLY A 846 -20.99 -5.40 2.18
CA GLY A 846 -19.63 -5.14 2.65
C GLY A 846 -19.56 -4.30 3.92
N ASP A 847 -20.67 -3.77 4.42
CA ASP A 847 -20.72 -3.08 5.71
C ASP A 847 -20.55 -4.08 6.86
N PHE A 848 -19.91 -3.66 7.94
CA PHE A 848 -19.72 -4.53 9.10
C PHE A 848 -19.73 -3.76 10.41
N GLU A 849 -19.93 -4.51 11.50
CA GLU A 849 -19.73 -4.04 12.87
C GLU A 849 -18.82 -4.99 13.64
N THR A 850 -17.97 -4.43 14.49
CA THR A 850 -17.15 -5.21 15.42
C THR A 850 -17.87 -5.34 16.75
N VAL A 851 -18.08 -6.58 17.21
CA VAL A 851 -18.69 -6.88 18.49
C VAL A 851 -17.79 -7.79 19.32
N ASN A 852 -17.98 -7.78 20.63
CA ASN A 852 -17.28 -8.70 21.52
C ASN A 852 -18.24 -9.82 21.96
N VAL A 853 -17.97 -11.06 21.57
CA VAL A 853 -18.76 -12.24 21.95
C VAL A 853 -18.56 -12.54 23.42
N THR A 854 -19.64 -12.45 24.18
CA THR A 854 -19.66 -12.69 25.63
C THR A 854 -20.07 -14.12 25.97
N GLY A 855 -20.89 -14.74 25.13
CA GLY A 855 -21.43 -16.06 25.38
C GLY A 855 -21.89 -16.77 24.12
N VAL A 856 -21.74 -18.08 24.11
CA VAL A 856 -22.25 -18.96 23.04
C VAL A 856 -22.99 -20.08 23.72
N ARG A 857 -24.30 -20.17 23.48
CA ARG A 857 -25.13 -21.25 24.01
C ARG A 857 -25.83 -22.01 22.91
N HIS A 858 -26.01 -23.31 23.11
CA HIS A 858 -26.75 -24.17 22.20
C HIS A 858 -28.09 -24.55 22.84
N THR A 859 -29.17 -24.32 22.11
CA THR A 859 -30.53 -24.68 22.53
C THR A 859 -31.23 -25.41 21.39
N ARG A 860 -32.42 -25.96 21.66
CA ARG A 860 -33.32 -26.48 20.63
C ARG A 860 -34.22 -25.35 20.14
N PHE A 861 -34.67 -25.40 18.88
CA PHE A 861 -35.56 -24.37 18.31
C PHE A 861 -36.83 -24.16 19.14
N ARG A 862 -37.45 -25.25 19.62
CA ARG A 862 -38.60 -25.20 20.55
C ARG A 862 -38.32 -24.60 21.93
N CYS A 863 -37.04 -24.48 22.30
CA CYS A 863 -36.59 -23.99 23.60
C CYS A 863 -36.05 -22.55 23.52
N LEU A 864 -36.34 -21.81 22.44
CA LEU A 864 -36.10 -20.37 22.36
C LEU A 864 -37.08 -19.63 23.28
N THR A 865 -36.62 -18.56 23.93
CA THR A 865 -37.40 -17.77 24.88
C THR A 865 -37.77 -16.40 24.31
N GLU A 866 -38.74 -15.71 24.95
CA GLU A 866 -39.02 -14.30 24.63
C GLU A 866 -37.80 -13.39 24.86
N GLU A 867 -36.98 -13.71 25.86
CA GLU A 867 -35.72 -13.01 26.10
C GLU A 867 -34.75 -13.15 24.92
N ASP A 868 -34.67 -14.34 24.31
CA ASP A 868 -33.85 -14.54 23.10
C ASP A 868 -34.31 -13.67 21.94
N ALA A 869 -35.63 -13.55 21.75
CA ALA A 869 -36.20 -12.71 20.71
C ALA A 869 -35.87 -11.25 20.93
N HIS A 870 -36.05 -10.75 22.16
CA HIS A 870 -35.73 -9.37 22.51
C HIS A 870 -34.23 -9.07 22.39
N GLU A 871 -33.34 -9.97 22.81
CA GLU A 871 -31.90 -9.81 22.63
C GLU A 871 -31.47 -9.88 21.16
N ASP A 872 -32.15 -10.68 20.33
CA ASP A 872 -31.94 -10.76 18.88
C ASP A 872 -32.56 -9.53 18.16
N GLY A 873 -33.24 -8.64 18.88
CA GLY A 873 -33.81 -7.40 18.34
C GLY A 873 -35.17 -7.59 17.68
N PHE A 874 -35.89 -8.65 18.02
CA PHE A 874 -37.28 -8.90 17.64
C PHE A 874 -38.25 -8.51 18.76
N THR A 875 -39.51 -8.28 18.39
CA THR A 875 -40.55 -7.87 19.36
C THR A 875 -41.20 -9.03 20.08
N SER A 876 -41.12 -10.25 19.53
CA SER A 876 -41.68 -11.46 20.13
C SER A 876 -40.98 -12.74 19.66
N LEU A 877 -41.12 -13.82 20.43
CA LEU A 877 -40.63 -15.16 20.09
C LEU A 877 -41.20 -15.67 18.76
N SER A 878 -42.48 -15.41 18.49
CA SER A 878 -43.12 -15.82 17.24
C SER A 878 -42.44 -15.17 16.02
N GLU A 879 -42.07 -13.88 16.14
CA GLU A 879 -41.38 -13.14 15.09
C GLU A 879 -39.97 -13.71 14.84
N LEU A 880 -39.21 -14.00 15.90
CA LEU A 880 -37.89 -14.64 15.80
C LEU A 880 -37.99 -16.04 15.16
N GLN A 881 -38.94 -16.86 15.60
CA GLN A 881 -39.14 -18.21 15.08
C GLN A 881 -39.53 -18.19 13.59
N LYS A 882 -40.41 -17.27 13.19
CA LYS A 882 -40.77 -17.06 11.79
C LYS A 882 -39.57 -16.64 10.96
N ALA A 883 -38.80 -15.65 11.41
CA ALA A 883 -37.60 -15.19 10.71
C ALA A 883 -36.54 -16.30 10.57
N LEU A 884 -36.39 -17.15 11.59
CA LEU A 884 -35.50 -18.32 11.52
C LEU A 884 -35.98 -19.37 10.53
N LEU A 885 -37.28 -19.66 10.46
CA LEU A 885 -37.84 -20.61 9.49
C LEU A 885 -37.79 -20.08 8.06
N GLU A 886 -38.01 -18.78 7.85
CA GLU A 886 -37.83 -18.12 6.55
C GLU A 886 -36.38 -18.25 6.06
N HIS A 887 -35.40 -18.08 6.96
CA HIS A 887 -33.99 -18.18 6.60
C HIS A 887 -33.49 -19.64 6.55
N TYR A 888 -34.11 -20.54 7.31
CA TYR A 888 -33.75 -21.96 7.43
C TYR A 888 -35.00 -22.87 7.33
N PRO A 889 -35.53 -23.10 6.12
CA PRO A 889 -36.77 -23.87 5.94
C PRO A 889 -36.72 -25.29 6.52
N ASP A 890 -35.55 -25.95 6.49
CA ASP A 890 -35.39 -27.33 7.00
C ASP A 890 -35.10 -27.37 8.52
N LEU A 891 -35.41 -26.32 9.28
CA LEU A 891 -35.19 -26.30 10.74
C LEU A 891 -36.36 -27.00 11.44
N SER A 892 -36.13 -28.19 12.00
CA SER A 892 -37.15 -28.91 12.77
C SER A 892 -37.33 -28.34 14.19
N ALA A 893 -38.43 -28.68 14.86
CA ALA A 893 -38.72 -28.26 16.24
C ALA A 893 -37.62 -28.70 17.24
N ASP A 894 -37.07 -29.89 17.03
CA ASP A 894 -35.90 -30.41 17.76
C ASP A 894 -34.57 -30.06 17.08
N GLY A 895 -34.56 -29.17 16.08
CA GLY A 895 -33.34 -28.66 15.47
C GLY A 895 -32.47 -27.89 16.47
N TRP A 896 -31.16 -28.04 16.37
CA TRP A 896 -30.22 -27.24 17.18
C TRP A 896 -30.16 -25.80 16.68
N VAL A 897 -30.12 -24.86 17.61
CA VAL A 897 -29.89 -23.43 17.39
C VAL A 897 -28.75 -22.97 18.29
N THR A 898 -27.83 -22.20 17.74
CA THR A 898 -26.77 -21.52 18.49
C THR A 898 -27.14 -20.06 18.66
N ILE A 899 -27.13 -19.59 19.91
CA ILE A 899 -27.28 -18.17 20.24
C ILE A 899 -25.89 -17.63 20.58
N VAL A 900 -25.49 -16.61 19.84
CA VAL A 900 -24.25 -15.88 20.03
C VAL A 900 -24.60 -14.54 20.67
N SER A 901 -24.31 -14.39 21.97
CA SER A 901 -24.50 -13.15 22.71
C SER A 901 -23.24 -12.30 22.62
N PHE A 902 -23.41 -10.99 22.43
CA PHE A 902 -22.32 -10.05 22.21
C PHE A 902 -22.64 -8.66 22.75
N ASN A 903 -21.59 -7.90 23.05
CA ASN A 903 -21.68 -6.51 23.46
C ASN A 903 -20.98 -5.61 22.43
N THR A 904 -21.52 -4.40 22.24
CA THR A 904 -20.82 -3.32 21.56
C THR A 904 -19.90 -2.61 22.54
N SER A 905 -18.63 -2.44 22.15
CA SER A 905 -17.60 -1.81 23.01
C SER A 905 -17.81 -0.31 23.22
N CYS A 906 -18.59 0.34 22.35
CA CYS A 906 -18.94 1.77 22.40
C CYS A 906 -20.44 1.95 22.09
N GLY A 907 -21.08 2.96 22.69
CA GLY A 907 -22.52 3.18 22.51
C GLY A 907 -23.14 4.14 23.52
N LYS A 908 -24.44 4.41 23.35
CA LYS A 908 -25.24 5.20 24.30
C LYS A 908 -25.47 4.36 25.57
N LYS A 909 -25.07 4.88 26.74
CA LYS A 909 -25.57 4.37 28.01
C LYS A 909 -26.79 5.21 28.39
N ARG A 910 -27.91 4.54 28.64
CA ARG A 910 -29.15 5.17 29.11
C ARG A 910 -28.89 6.01 30.36
#